data_AF-A0A086K393-F1
#
_entry.id   AF-A0A086K393-F1
#
_cell.length_a   1.000
_cell.length_b   1.000
_cell.length_c   1.000
_cell.angle_alpha   90.00
_cell.angle_beta   90.00
_cell.angle_gamma   90.00
#
_symmetry.space_group_name_H-M   'P 1'
#
loop_
_entity.id
_entity.type
_entity.pdbx_description
1 polymer ?
#
loop_
_entity_poly.entity_id
_entity_poly.type
_entity_poly.pdbx_seq_one_letter_code
_entity_poly.pdbx_strand_id
1 'polypeptide(L)'
;MRGTRRFFHASCSFFVLTSTLQLDSFPSSSEPKRKDHSPQSLCLPACFQVQLLPSVAISRGPSAALSLFTAFFRQDPSKFKKSKLRQPLSAFEGAVFLPEFFFALFSAGSALLSESSARGAVAISSPLSFLRVPMFSAPLRVRLLCPALPLRRKHQVVSPLFAMSRLPFSSLSPRSPPSSCSSLSPLSPPCASSGPCAGACGACNLQAAQRKPENSRSLSSTAAAGPPVFAYKKVLNCDRPVDQKFKRLNDLSEMVKTVQVPGFENPFLRVPPELLTALTKYAFEEISFFLRRSHLESLRRIYDDPDASDNDRFVALTLLKNANIAAGRVFPGCQDTGTAIVLGKKGASVLTDGSDEEAISKGVFEAYTQNNLRYSQVAPRDMFTEYNTRSNLPADITLLSTSGNAFELLFVAKGGGSANKTFLYQQTKALLNPTSLFAFLEQNIKTIGTSACPPYHLAIVVGGLSAEQTLKTVKLASCHYLDGLPTSGGGSSFGFRDLAWEEKILQMTREIGIGAQFGGKYFCHDVRVIRLPRHGASCPVGIGVSCSADRQLVARIQADGVFVEELEENPAQFLPDVLEDHLKTEGEDGREAVKVDLNKPMKEILAQLSQYGTATRLSLSGTMIVARDIAHAKLLERLEKEGDVPEYLKNHPIYYAGPAKTPEGEVSGSFGPTTAGRMDVYVDKFMQKGGSMITLAKGNRSKAVAHACKKYGGFYLGSIGGPAAVLGRDCIKKVDIIEYPELGMEAVWKIEVEDFPAFIVIDDKGHDFYSKWIG
;
A
#
# COMPACT_ATOMS: atom_id res chain seq x y z
N MET A 1 -79.54 2.55 37.76
CA MET A 1 -79.62 2.62 39.24
C MET A 1 -78.27 2.24 39.85
N ARG A 2 -77.89 2.81 41.00
CA ARG A 2 -76.96 2.31 42.06
C ARG A 2 -75.76 1.42 41.63
N GLY A 3 -74.48 1.77 41.83
CA GLY A 3 -73.88 2.98 42.40
C GLY A 3 -73.54 2.94 43.91
N THR A 4 -72.25 2.81 44.24
CA THR A 4 -71.57 3.18 45.51
C THR A 4 -70.06 3.30 45.23
N ARG A 5 -69.47 4.51 45.09
CA ARG A 5 -68.91 5.45 46.12
C ARG A 5 -67.54 4.97 46.66
N ARG A 6 -66.39 5.63 46.43
CA ARG A 6 -65.89 7.05 46.56
C ARG A 6 -65.43 7.46 47.97
N PHE A 7 -64.51 8.44 48.00
CA PHE A 7 -63.92 9.25 49.10
C PHE A 7 -62.54 8.76 49.63
N PHE A 8 -61.49 9.60 49.84
CA PHE A 8 -61.19 11.01 49.42
C PHE A 8 -59.69 11.39 49.68
N HIS A 9 -59.18 12.44 49.00
CA HIS A 9 -58.11 13.47 49.31
C HIS A 9 -57.04 13.28 50.44
N ALA A 10 -55.85 13.95 50.46
CA ALA A 10 -55.24 15.10 49.74
C ALA A 10 -53.69 14.87 49.57
N SER A 11 -52.84 15.64 48.84
CA SER A 11 -52.70 17.10 48.61
C SER A 11 -51.91 17.38 47.29
N CYS A 12 -52.30 18.33 46.41
CA CYS A 12 -51.72 19.70 46.21
C CYS A 12 -50.18 19.78 46.04
N SER A 13 -49.59 20.45 45.03
CA SER A 13 -50.01 21.71 44.36
C SER A 13 -49.53 21.93 42.89
N PHE A 14 -50.41 22.54 42.06
CA PHE A 14 -50.24 23.54 40.95
C PHE A 14 -49.20 23.34 39.80
N PHE A 15 -49.55 23.30 38.49
CA PHE A 15 -50.19 24.29 37.54
C PHE A 15 -49.20 25.32 36.94
N VAL A 16 -49.23 25.78 35.67
CA VAL A 16 -49.91 25.41 34.38
C VAL A 16 -49.27 26.30 33.26
N LEU A 17 -49.25 25.99 31.95
CA LEU A 17 -50.29 26.31 30.94
C LEU A 17 -49.89 25.79 29.53
N THR A 18 -50.88 25.51 28.68
CA THR A 18 -50.80 24.95 27.32
C THR A 18 -51.32 25.93 26.24
N SER A 19 -50.75 25.95 25.04
CA SER A 19 -51.44 26.42 23.80
C SER A 19 -50.72 25.91 22.54
N THR A 20 -51.32 25.01 21.74
CA THR A 20 -52.14 25.25 20.53
C THR A 20 -51.46 25.94 19.35
N LEU A 21 -51.32 25.20 18.24
CA LEU A 21 -51.09 25.72 16.90
C LEU A 21 -52.45 25.94 16.21
N GLN A 22 -52.76 27.20 15.89
CA GLN A 22 -53.79 27.56 14.90
C GLN A 22 -53.10 27.90 13.58
N LEU A 23 -53.66 27.40 12.48
CA LEU A 23 -53.38 27.85 11.12
C LEU A 23 -54.53 28.74 10.67
N ASP A 24 -54.23 29.93 10.15
CA ASP A 24 -55.24 30.75 9.46
C ASP A 24 -54.63 31.75 8.46
N SER A 25 -55.46 32.14 7.48
CA SER A 25 -55.35 33.29 6.55
C SER A 25 -54.29 33.32 5.40
N PHE A 26 -54.82 32.96 4.23
CA PHE A 26 -54.58 33.44 2.85
C PHE A 26 -54.51 34.99 2.69
N PRO A 27 -53.98 35.57 1.57
CA PRO A 27 -54.77 35.70 0.31
C PRO A 27 -54.04 35.73 -1.07
N SER A 28 -54.77 35.25 -2.11
CA SER A 28 -54.76 35.66 -3.55
C SER A 28 -53.44 35.62 -4.35
N SER A 29 -53.36 35.31 -5.66
CA SER A 29 -54.28 34.92 -6.77
C SER A 29 -53.36 34.34 -7.89
N SER A 30 -53.73 33.57 -8.91
CA SER A 30 -54.98 33.43 -9.69
C SER A 30 -54.98 32.12 -10.52
N GLU A 31 -56.11 31.43 -10.59
CA GLU A 31 -56.44 30.45 -11.66
C GLU A 31 -57.04 31.19 -12.89
N PRO A 32 -57.23 30.61 -14.12
CA PRO A 32 -57.74 29.25 -14.41
C PRO A 32 -57.03 28.54 -15.62
N LYS A 33 -57.43 27.40 -16.24
CA LYS A 33 -58.73 26.68 -16.33
C LYS A 33 -58.58 25.22 -16.87
N ARG A 34 -59.20 24.25 -16.16
CA ARG A 34 -59.75 22.91 -16.53
C ARG A 34 -59.56 22.26 -17.93
N LYS A 35 -59.38 20.93 -17.95
CA LYS A 35 -60.44 19.87 -18.17
C LYS A 35 -59.84 18.45 -18.03
N ASP A 36 -60.28 17.62 -17.09
CA ASP A 36 -61.43 16.68 -17.14
C ASP A 36 -61.24 15.44 -18.06
N HIS A 37 -60.95 14.26 -17.49
CA HIS A 37 -61.93 13.15 -17.32
C HIS A 37 -61.34 11.85 -16.73
N SER A 38 -62.16 11.17 -15.90
CA SER A 38 -62.01 9.82 -15.34
C SER A 38 -63.11 8.90 -15.94
N PRO A 39 -63.52 7.70 -15.41
CA PRO A 39 -62.99 6.82 -14.35
C PRO A 39 -63.05 5.29 -14.71
N GLN A 40 -62.75 4.40 -13.73
CA GLN A 40 -63.34 3.05 -13.41
C GLN A 40 -62.27 2.08 -12.83
N SER A 41 -62.58 0.95 -12.15
CA SER A 41 -63.28 0.69 -10.86
C SER A 41 -63.21 -0.84 -10.53
N LEU A 42 -63.60 -1.28 -9.30
CA LEU A 42 -63.73 -2.69 -8.80
C LEU A 42 -62.43 -3.37 -8.27
N CYS A 43 -62.42 -4.36 -7.34
CA CYS A 43 -63.22 -4.66 -6.12
C CYS A 43 -62.49 -5.72 -5.21
N LEU A 44 -63.01 -5.99 -4.01
CA LEU A 44 -62.47 -6.78 -2.85
C LEU A 44 -62.71 -8.34 -2.94
N PRO A 45 -62.48 -9.21 -1.90
CA PRO A 45 -61.26 -9.55 -1.08
C PRO A 45 -61.09 -11.09 -0.73
N ALA A 46 -60.31 -11.43 0.33
CA ALA A 46 -60.34 -12.67 1.20
C ALA A 46 -59.63 -13.99 0.72
N CYS A 47 -59.17 -14.98 1.55
CA CYS A 47 -58.85 -15.14 3.01
C CYS A 47 -58.13 -16.52 3.33
N PHE A 48 -57.71 -16.80 4.59
CA PHE A 48 -57.20 -18.10 5.21
C PHE A 48 -55.83 -18.70 4.76
N GLN A 49 -55.09 -19.57 5.50
CA GLN A 49 -54.76 -19.74 6.95
C GLN A 49 -53.55 -20.74 7.13
N VAL A 50 -53.19 -21.13 8.37
CA VAL A 50 -51.91 -21.77 8.81
C VAL A 50 -52.08 -23.22 9.29
N GLN A 51 -51.07 -24.12 9.16
CA GLN A 51 -50.78 -25.21 10.14
C GLN A 51 -49.37 -25.89 10.02
N LEU A 52 -49.03 -26.81 10.95
CA LEU A 52 -47.66 -27.20 11.39
C LEU A 52 -47.36 -28.73 11.37
N LEU A 53 -46.09 -29.12 11.07
CA LEU A 53 -45.20 -30.20 11.66
C LEU A 53 -45.72 -31.66 11.91
N PRO A 54 -44.91 -32.69 12.35
CA PRO A 54 -43.44 -32.93 12.36
C PRO A 54 -42.92 -34.38 11.97
N SER A 55 -41.58 -34.55 11.89
CA SER A 55 -40.69 -35.70 12.30
C SER A 55 -40.80 -37.18 11.82
N VAL A 56 -39.64 -37.83 11.59
CA VAL A 56 -39.18 -39.19 12.08
C VAL A 56 -37.72 -39.50 11.58
N ALA A 57 -36.99 -40.44 12.22
CA ALA A 57 -35.57 -40.81 11.97
C ALA A 57 -35.32 -42.35 11.95
N ILE A 58 -34.03 -42.83 11.99
CA ILE A 58 -33.48 -44.24 12.13
C ILE A 58 -33.00 -44.89 10.80
N SER A 59 -31.95 -45.77 10.65
CA SER A 59 -30.60 -45.96 11.28
C SER A 59 -29.76 -47.09 10.59
N ARG A 60 -28.41 -47.13 10.78
CA ARG A 60 -27.44 -48.29 10.79
C ARG A 60 -26.99 -49.03 9.48
N GLY A 61 -25.71 -49.47 9.47
CA GLY A 61 -25.07 -50.49 8.56
C GLY A 61 -24.63 -51.75 9.35
N PRO A 62 -23.49 -52.50 9.10
CA PRO A 62 -22.45 -52.49 8.02
C PRO A 62 -21.89 -53.90 7.57
N SER A 63 -20.76 -53.95 6.79
CA SER A 63 -19.58 -54.90 6.92
C SER A 63 -19.14 -55.86 5.76
N ALA A 64 -17.80 -56.06 5.65
CA ALA A 64 -16.97 -57.19 5.10
C ALA A 64 -16.94 -57.54 3.56
N ALA A 65 -15.88 -58.14 2.94
CA ALA A 65 -14.42 -58.27 3.21
C ALA A 65 -13.61 -58.92 2.01
N LEU A 66 -12.28 -58.71 1.95
CA LEU A 66 -11.15 -59.55 1.37
C LEU A 66 -11.18 -60.04 -0.12
N SER A 67 -10.13 -59.94 -0.98
CA SER A 67 -8.83 -60.65 -0.89
C SER A 67 -7.99 -60.60 -2.23
N LEU A 68 -6.63 -60.62 -2.13
CA LEU A 68 -5.57 -61.17 -3.05
C LEU A 68 -5.51 -60.77 -4.57
N PHE A 69 -4.38 -60.70 -5.31
CA PHE A 69 -2.89 -60.70 -5.07
C PHE A 69 -2.14 -60.34 -6.39
N THR A 70 -1.01 -59.59 -6.37
CA THR A 70 0.18 -59.62 -7.32
C THR A 70 0.02 -59.53 -8.87
N ALA A 71 0.95 -59.06 -9.72
CA ALA A 71 2.33 -58.55 -9.57
C ALA A 71 2.88 -57.81 -10.83
N PHE A 72 3.88 -56.93 -10.60
CA PHE A 72 5.10 -56.63 -11.41
C PHE A 72 5.13 -55.71 -12.67
N PHE A 73 5.64 -54.49 -12.43
CA PHE A 73 6.86 -53.85 -13.02
C PHE A 73 6.91 -53.16 -14.42
N ARG A 74 7.31 -51.86 -14.39
CA ARG A 74 8.21 -51.04 -15.28
C ARG A 74 8.00 -51.10 -16.82
N GLN A 75 8.18 -50.01 -17.61
CA GLN A 75 9.18 -48.94 -17.49
C GLN A 75 8.82 -47.66 -18.33
N ASP A 76 9.46 -46.56 -17.95
CA ASP A 76 9.56 -45.21 -18.55
C ASP A 76 9.47 -45.04 -20.09
N PRO A 77 8.65 -44.08 -20.60
CA PRO A 77 8.72 -43.57 -21.97
C PRO A 77 9.11 -42.07 -22.06
N SER A 78 10.35 -41.80 -22.47
CA SER A 78 10.73 -40.48 -23.01
C SER A 78 10.74 -40.49 -24.54
N LYS A 79 10.32 -39.36 -25.14
CA LYS A 79 10.18 -39.06 -26.59
C LYS A 79 8.96 -39.71 -27.30
N PHE A 80 8.06 -38.86 -27.78
CA PHE A 80 7.68 -38.85 -29.21
C PHE A 80 7.12 -37.48 -29.62
N LYS A 81 7.40 -37.06 -30.87
CA LYS A 81 6.90 -35.82 -31.49
C LYS A 81 5.98 -36.18 -32.67
N LYS A 82 4.89 -35.42 -32.83
CA LYS A 82 4.14 -35.13 -34.07
C LYS A 82 3.75 -36.32 -34.99
N SER A 83 2.44 -36.50 -35.24
CA SER A 83 1.83 -36.10 -36.54
C SER A 83 0.30 -36.31 -36.59
N LYS A 84 -0.31 -35.77 -37.66
CA LYS A 84 -1.76 -35.66 -37.98
C LYS A 84 -2.41 -37.06 -38.12
N LEU A 85 -3.71 -37.28 -37.83
CA LEU A 85 -4.84 -36.97 -38.73
C LEU A 85 -6.23 -37.20 -38.06
N ARG A 86 -7.21 -36.36 -38.47
CA ARG A 86 -8.69 -36.54 -38.61
C ARG A 86 -9.57 -37.27 -37.55
N GLN A 87 -10.67 -36.56 -37.22
CA GLN A 87 -11.92 -36.94 -36.52
C GLN A 87 -12.77 -38.03 -37.23
N PRO A 88 -14.00 -38.41 -36.77
CA PRO A 88 -14.70 -38.19 -35.48
C PRO A 88 -15.31 -39.47 -34.83
N LEU A 89 -15.80 -39.39 -33.57
CA LEU A 89 -17.17 -39.79 -33.12
C LEU A 89 -17.32 -39.83 -31.58
N SER A 90 -18.56 -39.63 -31.11
CA SER A 90 -19.16 -39.97 -29.78
C SER A 90 -18.30 -39.82 -28.50
N ALA A 91 -18.56 -38.89 -27.58
CA ALA A 91 -19.72 -38.77 -26.67
C ALA A 91 -19.66 -39.67 -25.41
N PHE A 92 -20.19 -39.13 -24.30
CA PHE A 92 -20.31 -39.66 -22.93
C PHE A 92 -19.10 -39.61 -21.97
N GLU A 93 -19.28 -38.71 -20.99
CA GLU A 93 -19.16 -38.88 -19.52
C GLU A 93 -17.97 -39.64 -18.91
N GLY A 94 -17.29 -38.97 -17.98
CA GLY A 94 -16.24 -39.54 -17.13
C GLY A 94 -15.91 -38.66 -15.94
N ALA A 95 -16.77 -38.67 -14.91
CA ALA A 95 -16.41 -38.12 -13.60
C ALA A 95 -15.52 -39.13 -12.86
N VAL A 96 -14.32 -38.72 -12.43
CA VAL A 96 -13.41 -39.55 -11.62
C VAL A 96 -12.88 -38.72 -10.46
N PHE A 97 -13.05 -39.25 -9.25
CA PHE A 97 -12.52 -38.69 -8.01
C PHE A 97 -11.03 -39.01 -7.83
N LEU A 98 -10.34 -38.17 -7.05
CA LEU A 98 -8.95 -38.32 -6.60
C LEU A 98 -8.68 -39.68 -5.92
N PRO A 99 -7.39 -40.08 -5.79
CA PRO A 99 -6.82 -40.01 -4.43
C PRO A 99 -5.33 -39.66 -4.34
N GLU A 100 -4.98 -38.90 -3.30
CA GLU A 100 -3.69 -39.07 -2.60
C GLU A 100 -3.81 -40.16 -1.54
N PHE A 101 -2.69 -40.80 -1.16
CA PHE A 101 -2.36 -41.12 0.23
C PHE A 101 -0.95 -41.70 0.36
N PHE A 102 -0.20 -41.32 1.42
CA PHE A 102 0.58 -42.29 2.20
C PHE A 102 0.88 -41.83 3.65
N PHE A 103 0.88 -42.78 4.58
CA PHE A 103 1.04 -42.69 6.05
C PHE A 103 2.29 -43.50 6.49
N ALA A 104 2.84 -43.47 7.72
CA ALA A 104 2.37 -42.93 9.01
C ALA A 104 3.53 -42.17 9.75
N LEU A 105 4.05 -42.46 10.96
CA LEU A 105 3.91 -43.55 11.96
C LEU A 105 4.11 -43.01 13.41
N PHE A 106 3.12 -43.31 14.28
CA PHE A 106 3.17 -43.66 15.73
C PHE A 106 3.81 -42.69 16.76
N SER A 107 3.13 -42.26 17.84
CA SER A 107 2.51 -42.96 19.02
C SER A 107 3.44 -42.90 20.26
N ALA A 108 3.04 -42.72 21.53
CA ALA A 108 1.74 -42.89 22.21
C ALA A 108 1.55 -41.90 23.40
N GLY A 109 0.34 -41.81 23.97
CA GLY A 109 0.09 -41.14 25.26
C GLY A 109 -1.39 -40.80 25.52
N SER A 110 -2.14 -41.66 26.20
CA SER A 110 -3.61 -41.57 26.40
C SER A 110 -4.03 -40.94 27.74
N ALA A 111 -5.21 -40.28 27.81
CA ALA A 111 -6.38 -40.72 28.62
C ALA A 111 -7.42 -39.62 28.99
N LEU A 112 -8.71 -39.90 28.66
CA LEU A 112 -10.00 -39.55 29.33
C LEU A 112 -10.32 -38.09 29.77
N LEU A 113 -11.38 -37.42 29.27
CA LEU A 113 -12.86 -37.54 29.52
C LEU A 113 -13.33 -37.00 30.90
N SER A 114 -14.48 -36.33 31.11
CA SER A 114 -15.52 -35.73 30.24
C SER A 114 -16.59 -34.95 31.06
N GLU A 115 -17.35 -34.03 30.43
CA GLU A 115 -18.74 -33.57 30.73
C GLU A 115 -19.13 -33.08 32.16
N SER A 116 -19.86 -31.97 32.33
CA SER A 116 -21.28 -31.79 31.95
C SER A 116 -21.81 -30.40 32.38
N SER A 117 -23.02 -30.02 31.93
CA SER A 117 -23.66 -28.74 32.28
C SER A 117 -25.05 -28.93 32.92
N ALA A 118 -25.45 -28.06 33.85
CA ALA A 118 -26.83 -27.95 34.33
C ALA A 118 -27.16 -26.54 34.87
N ARG A 119 -28.44 -26.15 34.78
CA ARG A 119 -28.99 -24.87 35.24
C ARG A 119 -29.43 -24.95 36.70
N GLY A 120 -29.44 -23.82 37.40
CA GLY A 120 -30.15 -23.65 38.67
C GLY A 120 -30.23 -22.18 39.08
N ALA A 121 -31.43 -21.62 39.16
CA ALA A 121 -31.67 -20.28 39.70
C ALA A 121 -32.18 -20.39 41.14
N VAL A 122 -31.88 -19.40 41.99
CA VAL A 122 -32.72 -18.88 43.08
C VAL A 122 -32.04 -17.61 43.64
N ALA A 123 -32.83 -16.59 43.96
CA ALA A 123 -32.36 -15.35 44.59
C ALA A 123 -32.26 -15.48 46.11
N ILE A 124 -31.62 -14.52 46.81
CA ILE A 124 -32.14 -13.87 48.05
C ILE A 124 -31.14 -12.82 48.61
N SER A 125 -31.70 -11.62 48.89
CA SER A 125 -31.32 -10.56 49.85
C SER A 125 -29.86 -10.06 50.06
N SER A 126 -29.71 -8.75 49.91
CA SER A 126 -28.85 -7.82 50.69
C SER A 126 -29.20 -7.82 52.21
N PRO A 127 -28.59 -7.04 53.14
CA PRO A 127 -27.59 -5.96 52.96
C PRO A 127 -26.46 -5.86 54.02
N LEU A 128 -25.63 -4.81 53.90
CA LEU A 128 -24.98 -3.99 54.96
C LEU A 128 -24.41 -4.67 56.23
N SER A 129 -23.12 -4.43 56.50
CA SER A 129 -22.68 -3.60 57.66
C SER A 129 -21.17 -3.33 57.71
N PHE A 130 -20.80 -2.17 58.27
CA PHE A 130 -19.42 -1.78 58.58
C PHE A 130 -18.81 -2.61 59.72
N LEU A 131 -17.50 -2.89 59.65
CA LEU A 131 -16.68 -3.08 60.85
C LEU A 131 -15.20 -2.74 60.59
N ARG A 132 -14.65 -1.84 61.43
CA ARG A 132 -13.23 -1.47 61.49
C ARG A 132 -12.45 -2.48 62.36
N VAL A 133 -11.31 -3.00 61.92
CA VAL A 133 -10.13 -3.30 62.76
C VAL A 133 -8.84 -3.27 61.88
N PRO A 134 -7.60 -3.30 62.41
CA PRO A 134 -6.67 -2.18 62.22
C PRO A 134 -5.42 -2.51 61.39
N MET A 135 -4.54 -1.53 61.22
CA MET A 135 -3.17 -1.76 60.73
C MET A 135 -2.43 -2.76 61.62
N PHE A 136 -1.68 -3.68 61.01
CA PHE A 136 -0.46 -4.23 61.61
C PHE A 136 0.64 -4.32 60.55
N SER A 137 1.80 -3.75 60.88
CA SER A 137 2.99 -3.69 60.04
C SER A 137 3.94 -4.86 60.36
N ALA A 138 4.35 -5.63 59.35
CA ALA A 138 5.52 -6.51 59.42
C ALA A 138 6.16 -6.68 58.03
N PRO A 139 7.49 -6.50 57.87
CA PRO A 139 8.15 -6.57 56.57
C PRO A 139 8.54 -8.00 56.17
N LEU A 140 8.13 -8.44 54.98
CA LEU A 140 8.49 -9.75 54.44
C LEU A 140 9.91 -9.72 53.84
N ARG A 141 10.91 -10.21 54.59
CA ARG A 141 12.28 -10.42 54.07
C ARG A 141 12.34 -11.66 53.18
N VAL A 142 12.39 -11.47 51.87
CA VAL A 142 12.67 -12.56 50.91
C VAL A 142 14.17 -12.90 50.94
N ARG A 143 14.52 -14.07 51.47
CA ARG A 143 15.87 -14.66 51.37
C ARG A 143 15.94 -15.52 50.10
N LEU A 144 16.72 -15.08 49.11
CA LEU A 144 17.13 -15.93 47.99
C LEU A 144 18.20 -16.92 48.48
N LEU A 145 17.86 -18.20 48.54
CA LEU A 145 18.81 -19.29 48.80
C LEU A 145 19.36 -19.81 47.47
N CYS A 146 20.67 -19.68 47.30
CA CYS A 146 21.41 -20.25 46.18
C CYS A 146 22.09 -21.55 46.64
N PRO A 147 21.78 -22.72 46.05
CA PRO A 147 22.51 -23.95 46.34
C PRO A 147 23.70 -24.10 45.40
N ALA A 148 24.89 -24.31 45.98
CA ALA A 148 26.10 -24.66 45.25
C ALA A 148 26.69 -25.97 45.81
N LEU A 149 27.54 -26.62 45.00
CA LEU A 149 28.37 -27.80 45.30
C LEU A 149 27.64 -29.17 45.27
N PRO A 150 28.37 -30.29 45.16
CA PRO A 150 29.12 -30.66 43.94
C PRO A 150 28.95 -32.16 43.60
N LEU A 151 29.55 -32.66 42.49
CA LEU A 151 30.15 -34.02 42.48
C LEU A 151 31.05 -34.26 41.26
N ARG A 152 32.23 -34.84 41.51
CA ARG A 152 33.16 -35.34 40.48
C ARG A 152 32.78 -36.75 40.05
N ARG A 153 32.96 -37.10 38.77
CA ARG A 153 33.47 -38.43 38.36
C ARG A 153 34.30 -38.31 37.08
N LYS A 154 35.39 -39.08 37.02
CA LYS A 154 36.29 -39.20 35.85
C LYS A 154 35.68 -40.20 34.86
N HIS A 155 35.91 -40.05 33.55
CA HIS A 155 36.82 -40.96 32.82
C HIS A 155 37.03 -40.59 31.34
N GLN A 156 38.29 -40.68 30.93
CA GLN A 156 38.88 -41.04 29.63
C GLN A 156 38.51 -40.33 28.31
N VAL A 157 39.59 -39.77 27.75
CA VAL A 157 39.83 -39.38 26.36
C VAL A 157 39.98 -40.61 25.46
N VAL A 158 39.43 -40.57 24.25
CA VAL A 158 40.01 -41.24 23.07
C VAL A 158 39.90 -40.31 21.86
N SER A 159 41.03 -40.02 21.23
CA SER A 159 41.14 -39.35 19.93
C SER A 159 41.80 -40.30 18.94
N PRO A 160 41.37 -40.38 17.67
CA PRO A 160 42.16 -41.02 16.62
C PRO A 160 43.03 -39.96 15.89
N LEU A 161 44.32 -40.26 15.74
CA LEU A 161 45.30 -39.42 15.05
C LEU A 161 46.36 -40.32 14.39
N PHE A 162 46.31 -40.50 13.07
CA PHE A 162 47.37 -41.05 12.19
C PHE A 162 46.89 -40.88 10.73
N ALA A 163 47.69 -40.58 9.71
CA ALA A 163 48.98 -39.89 9.62
C ALA A 163 49.25 -39.45 8.15
N MET A 164 50.26 -38.60 7.94
CA MET A 164 50.75 -38.21 6.61
C MET A 164 51.60 -39.29 5.94
N SER A 165 51.65 -39.26 4.61
CA SER A 165 52.85 -39.61 3.84
C SER A 165 53.06 -38.62 2.68
N ARG A 166 54.31 -38.50 2.18
CA ARG A 166 54.76 -37.42 1.28
C ARG A 166 54.96 -37.87 -0.17
N LEU A 167 55.08 -36.85 -1.04
CA LEU A 167 55.35 -36.83 -2.49
C LEU A 167 56.50 -37.75 -2.98
N PRO A 168 56.61 -37.96 -4.32
CA PRO A 168 57.55 -37.12 -5.07
C PRO A 168 56.99 -36.45 -6.35
N PHE A 169 57.78 -35.52 -6.90
CA PHE A 169 57.51 -34.67 -8.07
C PHE A 169 57.68 -35.39 -9.43
N SER A 170 56.96 -34.92 -10.45
CA SER A 170 57.51 -34.75 -11.81
C SER A 170 56.84 -33.58 -12.56
N SER A 171 57.50 -33.10 -13.62
CA SER A 171 57.27 -31.81 -14.29
C SER A 171 56.26 -31.87 -15.45
N LEU A 172 55.65 -30.72 -15.79
CA LEU A 172 55.60 -30.17 -17.16
C LEU A 172 54.98 -28.76 -17.21
N SER A 173 55.37 -27.99 -18.24
CA SER A 173 55.09 -26.57 -18.45
C SER A 173 53.80 -26.30 -19.26
N PRO A 174 53.22 -25.08 -19.21
CA PRO A 174 52.00 -24.73 -19.94
C PRO A 174 52.26 -24.43 -21.43
N ARG A 175 51.25 -24.65 -22.28
CA ARG A 175 51.25 -24.23 -23.69
C ARG A 175 50.43 -22.95 -23.91
N SER A 176 51.01 -22.03 -24.67
CA SER A 176 50.39 -20.81 -25.22
C SER A 176 49.59 -21.08 -26.52
N PRO A 177 48.77 -20.12 -26.99
CA PRO A 177 47.89 -20.28 -28.15
C PRO A 177 48.57 -19.90 -29.49
N PRO A 178 47.93 -20.17 -30.65
CA PRO A 178 48.34 -19.65 -31.95
C PRO A 178 47.80 -18.23 -32.22
N SER A 179 48.46 -17.54 -33.14
CA SER A 179 48.29 -16.11 -33.47
C SER A 179 47.86 -15.89 -34.92
N SER A 180 47.39 -14.67 -35.23
CA SER A 180 47.67 -13.99 -36.50
C SER A 180 47.49 -12.46 -36.35
N CYS A 181 48.23 -11.68 -37.15
CA CYS A 181 48.48 -10.24 -36.94
C CYS A 181 47.96 -9.36 -38.10
N SER A 182 47.67 -8.09 -37.82
CA SER A 182 47.99 -6.87 -38.63
C SER A 182 47.16 -5.65 -38.18
N SER A 183 47.59 -4.39 -38.27
CA SER A 183 48.94 -3.79 -38.41
C SER A 183 48.90 -2.25 -38.18
N LEU A 184 50.07 -1.66 -37.91
CA LEU A 184 50.45 -0.23 -38.11
C LEU A 184 50.00 0.85 -37.10
N SER A 185 50.75 1.98 -37.14
CA SER A 185 51.15 2.77 -35.96
C SER A 185 50.94 4.32 -36.12
N PRO A 186 51.74 5.25 -35.53
CA PRO A 186 51.25 6.22 -34.52
C PRO A 186 51.40 7.71 -34.93
N LEU A 187 51.13 8.68 -34.04
CA LEU A 187 51.77 10.02 -34.03
C LEU A 187 51.53 10.85 -32.74
N SER A 188 52.56 11.55 -32.26
CA SER A 188 52.63 12.55 -31.15
C SER A 188 54.09 13.00 -30.94
N PRO A 189 54.43 14.05 -30.15
CA PRO A 189 53.68 15.23 -29.71
C PRO A 189 54.26 16.51 -30.42
N PRO A 190 55.19 17.39 -29.92
CA PRO A 190 55.65 17.84 -28.58
C PRO A 190 55.55 19.38 -28.31
N CYS A 191 55.71 19.81 -27.03
CA CYS A 191 56.38 21.03 -26.47
C CYS A 191 55.65 21.65 -25.25
N ALA A 192 56.26 22.36 -24.28
CA ALA A 192 57.59 22.33 -23.62
C ALA A 192 57.66 23.41 -22.48
N SER A 193 58.70 23.37 -21.62
CA SER A 193 59.15 24.40 -20.60
C SER A 193 58.36 24.53 -19.28
N SER A 194 58.95 24.84 -18.08
CA SER A 194 60.36 24.85 -17.60
C SER A 194 60.43 24.97 -16.04
N GLY A 195 61.53 24.51 -15.39
CA GLY A 195 61.83 24.69 -13.93
C GLY A 195 62.74 25.92 -13.64
N PRO A 196 63.78 25.90 -12.76
CA PRO A 196 64.15 25.01 -11.62
C PRO A 196 64.81 25.77 -10.39
N CYS A 197 65.33 25.05 -9.36
CA CYS A 197 66.49 25.34 -8.42
C CYS A 197 66.40 24.42 -7.15
N ALA A 198 67.36 23.57 -6.72
CA ALA A 198 68.76 23.74 -6.24
C ALA A 198 68.90 24.45 -4.87
N GLY A 199 69.63 23.98 -3.82
CA GLY A 199 70.42 22.74 -3.56
C GLY A 199 71.23 22.79 -2.22
N ALA A 200 72.06 21.76 -1.94
CA ALA A 200 73.11 21.63 -0.86
C ALA A 200 72.70 21.33 0.61
N CYS A 201 73.57 20.79 1.52
CA CYS A 201 74.63 19.75 1.44
C CYS A 201 75.18 19.36 2.86
N GLY A 202 75.61 18.10 3.06
CA GLY A 202 76.59 17.65 4.09
C GLY A 202 76.08 17.17 5.46
N ALA A 203 76.79 16.32 6.24
CA ALA A 203 77.91 15.40 5.94
C ALA A 203 78.17 14.41 7.12
N CYS A 204 78.71 13.21 6.85
CA CYS A 204 79.45 12.30 7.77
C CYS A 204 78.69 11.65 8.98
N ASN A 205 79.02 10.45 9.51
CA ASN A 205 80.13 9.50 9.21
C ASN A 205 79.84 8.03 9.64
N LEU A 206 80.74 7.10 9.28
CA LEU A 206 81.04 5.78 9.89
C LEU A 206 80.13 4.53 9.65
N GLN A 207 80.30 3.97 8.44
CA GLN A 207 80.74 2.59 8.12
C GLN A 207 80.44 1.33 8.99
N ALA A 208 80.12 0.26 8.23
CA ALA A 208 80.62 -1.14 8.32
C ALA A 208 79.84 -2.24 9.10
N ALA A 209 78.91 -2.86 8.36
CA ALA A 209 78.82 -4.31 8.09
C ALA A 209 78.71 -5.35 9.23
N GLN A 210 77.55 -6.03 9.27
CA GLN A 210 77.46 -7.49 9.54
C GLN A 210 76.17 -8.10 8.95
N ARG A 211 76.22 -9.36 8.50
CA ARG A 211 75.07 -10.14 7.97
C ARG A 211 74.36 -10.91 9.10
N LYS A 212 73.02 -11.00 9.07
CA LYS A 212 72.10 -12.10 9.51
C LYS A 212 70.75 -11.53 10.01
N PRO A 213 69.67 -12.33 10.11
CA PRO A 213 69.16 -13.34 9.18
C PRO A 213 67.66 -13.11 8.85
N GLU A 214 67.06 -13.95 8.02
CA GLU A 214 65.63 -13.91 7.72
C GLU A 214 64.72 -14.45 8.85
N ASN A 215 63.47 -13.98 8.84
CA ASN A 215 62.26 -14.69 9.29
C ASN A 215 62.25 -15.36 10.68
N SER A 216 61.93 -14.56 11.71
CA SER A 216 60.98 -15.02 12.73
C SER A 216 59.61 -14.41 12.45
N ARG A 217 58.63 -15.25 12.07
CA ARG A 217 57.22 -14.85 12.08
C ARG A 217 56.79 -14.72 13.54
N SER A 218 56.79 -13.50 14.08
CA SER A 218 56.00 -13.21 15.25
C SER A 218 54.54 -13.40 14.87
N LEU A 219 53.92 -14.45 15.42
CA LEU A 219 52.48 -14.47 15.62
C LEU A 219 52.17 -13.32 16.56
N SER A 220 51.85 -12.15 16.01
CA SER A 220 51.27 -11.08 16.81
C SER A 220 50.00 -11.64 17.41
N SER A 221 50.03 -11.87 18.73
CA SER A 221 48.83 -12.19 19.46
C SER A 221 47.83 -11.08 19.16
N THR A 222 46.69 -11.46 18.57
CA THR A 222 45.54 -10.57 18.51
C THR A 222 45.17 -10.26 19.95
N ALA A 223 45.64 -9.11 20.45
CA ALA A 223 45.35 -8.64 21.78
C ALA A 223 43.83 -8.67 21.91
N ALA A 224 43.33 -9.53 22.80
CA ALA A 224 41.90 -9.71 22.96
C ALA A 224 41.32 -8.34 23.31
N ALA A 225 40.44 -7.83 22.44
CA ALA A 225 39.75 -6.58 22.71
C ALA A 225 39.10 -6.69 24.09
N GLY A 226 39.27 -5.67 24.92
CA GLY A 226 38.72 -5.65 26.27
C GLY A 226 37.20 -5.91 26.26
N PRO A 227 36.63 -6.33 27.40
CA PRO A 227 35.20 -6.60 27.48
C PRO A 227 34.40 -5.37 27.00
N PRO A 228 33.33 -5.56 26.22
CA PRO A 228 32.59 -4.45 25.62
C PRO A 228 31.97 -3.58 26.71
N VAL A 229 32.20 -2.27 26.62
CA VAL A 229 31.56 -1.27 27.49
C VAL A 229 30.12 -1.05 27.02
N PHE A 230 29.17 -1.00 27.96
CA PHE A 230 27.77 -0.71 27.63
C PHE A 230 27.62 0.71 27.04
N ALA A 231 26.99 0.79 25.87
CA ALA A 231 26.62 2.05 25.23
C ALA A 231 25.26 1.92 24.56
N TYR A 232 24.26 2.64 25.06
CA TYR A 232 22.94 2.72 24.42
C TYR A 232 22.97 3.66 23.21
N LYS A 233 22.37 3.22 22.09
CA LYS A 233 22.11 4.05 20.90
C LYS A 233 20.75 3.68 20.32
N LYS A 234 19.96 4.67 19.89
CA LYS A 234 18.71 4.45 19.15
C LYS A 234 19.02 3.90 17.76
N VAL A 235 18.26 2.92 17.29
CA VAL A 235 18.44 2.32 15.95
C VAL A 235 18.10 3.33 14.84
N LEU A 236 17.05 4.12 15.02
CA LEU A 236 16.69 5.23 14.13
C LEU A 236 16.89 6.53 14.91
N ASN A 237 17.92 7.31 14.55
CA ASN A 237 18.32 8.51 15.28
C ASN A 237 18.23 9.75 14.39
N CYS A 238 17.05 10.36 14.33
CA CYS A 238 16.73 11.44 13.39
C CYS A 238 17.05 12.84 13.96
N ASP A 239 18.24 13.00 14.54
CA ASP A 239 18.63 14.22 15.25
C ASP A 239 19.17 15.32 14.31
N ARG A 240 19.50 15.00 13.05
CA ARG A 240 19.94 16.01 12.07
C ARG A 240 18.72 16.88 11.69
N PRO A 241 18.82 18.22 11.76
CA PRO A 241 17.76 19.11 11.29
C PRO A 241 17.35 18.80 9.86
N VAL A 242 16.04 18.88 9.61
CA VAL A 242 15.44 18.84 8.27
C VAL A 242 14.79 20.19 8.00
N ASP A 243 14.83 20.65 6.75
CA ASP A 243 14.17 21.89 6.33
C ASP A 243 12.66 21.62 6.17
N GLN A 244 11.96 21.62 7.31
CA GLN A 244 10.53 21.40 7.42
C GLN A 244 9.91 22.58 8.16
N LYS A 245 9.06 23.33 7.47
CA LYS A 245 8.34 24.48 8.04
C LYS A 245 7.09 24.03 8.77
N PHE A 246 6.75 24.73 9.84
CA PHE A 246 5.59 24.47 10.66
C PHE A 246 4.78 25.76 10.85
N LYS A 247 3.47 25.69 10.61
CA LYS A 247 2.49 26.73 10.99
C LYS A 247 1.85 26.39 12.35
N ARG A 248 1.60 27.41 13.17
CA ARG A 248 0.90 27.25 14.47
C ARG A 248 -0.61 27.33 14.25
N LEU A 249 -1.35 26.34 14.76
CA LEU A 249 -2.81 26.35 14.77
C LEU A 249 -3.29 27.06 16.02
N ASN A 250 -3.61 28.35 15.91
CA ASN A 250 -3.91 29.19 17.07
C ASN A 250 -5.09 28.65 17.89
N ASP A 251 -6.22 28.37 17.24
CA ASP A 251 -7.45 27.89 17.88
C ASP A 251 -7.22 26.59 18.69
N LEU A 252 -6.50 25.62 18.12
CA LEU A 252 -6.15 24.37 18.81
C LEU A 252 -5.10 24.57 19.90
N SER A 253 -4.27 25.62 19.79
CA SER A 253 -3.26 25.95 20.80
C SER A 253 -3.86 26.48 22.09
N GLU A 254 -5.06 27.09 22.06
CA GLU A 254 -5.77 27.54 23.27
C GLU A 254 -6.22 26.37 24.17
N MET A 255 -6.36 25.18 23.58
CA MET A 255 -6.74 23.95 24.29
C MET A 255 -5.56 23.31 25.04
N VAL A 256 -4.32 23.71 24.72
CA VAL A 256 -3.10 23.21 25.35
C VAL A 256 -2.94 23.82 26.75
N LYS A 257 -2.67 22.98 27.76
CA LYS A 257 -2.44 23.42 29.14
C LYS A 257 -1.24 22.69 29.73
N THR A 258 -0.51 23.36 30.61
CA THR A 258 0.48 22.70 31.48
C THR A 258 -0.11 22.49 32.87
N VAL A 259 0.33 21.43 33.57
CA VAL A 259 -0.18 21.07 34.90
C VAL A 259 0.98 20.59 35.77
N GLN A 260 1.12 21.14 36.97
CA GLN A 260 2.08 20.62 37.94
C GLN A 260 1.56 19.31 38.53
N VAL A 261 2.38 18.26 38.50
CA VAL A 261 2.05 16.96 39.11
C VAL A 261 2.91 16.79 40.38
N PRO A 262 2.31 16.49 41.55
CA PRO A 262 3.08 16.24 42.78
C PRO A 262 4.12 15.14 42.59
N GLY A 263 5.34 15.39 43.07
CA GLY A 263 6.47 14.46 42.94
C GLY A 263 7.28 14.59 41.64
N PHE A 264 6.90 15.47 40.73
CA PHE A 264 7.68 15.81 39.53
C PHE A 264 8.07 17.29 39.56
N GLU A 265 9.32 17.59 39.17
CA GLU A 265 9.85 18.95 39.13
C GLU A 265 9.24 19.76 37.97
N ASN A 266 9.23 19.18 36.77
CA ASN A 266 8.73 19.83 35.56
C ASN A 266 7.20 19.63 35.41
N PRO A 267 6.46 20.64 34.92
CA PRO A 267 5.04 20.50 34.63
C PRO A 267 4.81 19.57 33.43
N PHE A 268 3.67 18.87 33.45
CA PHE A 268 3.24 18.01 32.35
C PHE A 268 2.42 18.80 31.35
N LEU A 269 2.56 18.44 30.07
CA LEU A 269 1.67 18.88 28.99
C LEU A 269 0.35 18.10 29.08
N ARG A 270 -0.78 18.76 29.34
CA ARG A 270 -2.11 18.15 29.24
C ARG A 270 -2.67 18.37 27.84
N VAL A 271 -2.94 17.28 27.14
CA VAL A 271 -3.57 17.26 25.81
C VAL A 271 -4.96 16.63 25.97
N PRO A 272 -6.05 17.38 25.75
CA PRO A 272 -7.41 16.84 25.84
C PRO A 272 -7.82 16.08 24.56
N PRO A 273 -8.76 15.12 24.63
CA PRO A 273 -9.16 14.30 23.48
C PRO A 273 -9.82 15.12 22.36
N GLU A 274 -10.47 16.24 22.68
CA GLU A 274 -11.05 17.14 21.68
C GLU A 274 -9.96 17.79 20.80
N LEU A 275 -8.79 18.09 21.36
CA LEU A 275 -7.64 18.60 20.61
C LEU A 275 -7.12 17.52 19.65
N LEU A 276 -6.95 16.28 20.12
CA LEU A 276 -6.53 15.16 19.26
C LEU A 276 -7.54 14.89 18.13
N THR A 277 -8.83 14.99 18.42
CA THR A 277 -9.92 14.86 17.43
C THR A 277 -9.79 15.95 16.36
N ALA A 278 -9.75 17.23 16.76
CA ALA A 278 -9.72 18.36 15.85
C ALA A 278 -8.41 18.42 15.03
N LEU A 279 -7.25 18.16 15.65
CA LEU A 279 -5.96 18.08 14.96
C LEU A 279 -5.93 16.94 13.94
N THR A 280 -6.48 15.77 14.29
CA THR A 280 -6.52 14.62 13.37
C THR A 280 -7.45 14.90 12.19
N LYS A 281 -8.62 15.49 12.45
CA LYS A 281 -9.55 15.93 11.38
C LYS A 281 -8.84 16.88 10.43
N TYR A 282 -8.26 17.95 10.97
CA TYR A 282 -7.51 18.96 10.21
C TYR A 282 -6.39 18.33 9.37
N ALA A 283 -5.58 17.44 9.96
CA ALA A 283 -4.47 16.79 9.27
C ALA A 283 -4.93 15.94 8.07
N PHE A 284 -6.03 15.19 8.21
CA PHE A 284 -6.57 14.37 7.11
C PHE A 284 -7.31 15.20 6.05
N GLU A 285 -7.85 16.37 6.40
CA GLU A 285 -8.34 17.36 5.44
C GLU A 285 -7.18 17.94 4.64
N GLU A 286 -6.16 18.54 5.28
CA GLU A 286 -5.02 19.17 4.58
C GLU A 286 -4.35 18.20 3.59
N ILE A 287 -3.97 16.99 4.03
CA ILE A 287 -3.27 16.04 3.14
C ILE A 287 -4.18 15.43 2.06
N SER A 288 -5.50 15.63 2.11
CA SER A 288 -6.40 15.18 1.02
C SER A 288 -6.46 16.15 -0.15
N PHE A 289 -6.11 17.42 0.08
CA PHE A 289 -6.25 18.53 -0.87
C PHE A 289 -4.92 19.18 -1.27
N PHE A 290 -3.93 19.19 -0.37
CA PHE A 290 -2.61 19.79 -0.61
C PHE A 290 -1.49 18.75 -0.61
N LEU A 291 -0.35 19.16 -1.17
CA LEU A 291 0.87 18.35 -1.26
C LEU A 291 2.04 19.14 -0.67
N ARG A 292 3.15 18.46 -0.38
CA ARG A 292 4.40 19.12 -0.01
C ARG A 292 4.93 19.95 -1.17
N ARG A 293 5.47 21.14 -0.86
CA ARG A 293 6.17 21.99 -1.84
C ARG A 293 7.25 21.22 -2.63
N SER A 294 8.07 20.41 -1.95
CA SER A 294 9.12 19.60 -2.59
C SER A 294 8.60 18.54 -3.57
N HIS A 295 7.36 18.05 -3.41
CA HIS A 295 6.72 17.17 -4.39
C HIS A 295 6.31 17.96 -5.64
N LEU A 296 5.71 19.13 -5.48
CA LEU A 296 5.31 20.01 -6.58
C LEU A 296 6.52 20.56 -7.36
N GLU A 297 7.59 20.97 -6.67
CA GLU A 297 8.89 21.28 -7.27
C GLU A 297 9.46 20.09 -8.06
N SER A 298 9.24 18.86 -7.56
CA SER A 298 9.67 17.65 -8.26
C SER A 298 8.83 17.32 -9.49
N LEU A 299 7.58 17.76 -9.58
CA LEU A 299 6.76 17.72 -10.79
C LEU A 299 7.14 18.83 -11.77
N ARG A 300 7.34 20.06 -11.29
CA ARG A 300 7.79 21.21 -12.11
C ARG A 300 9.11 20.90 -12.82
N ARG A 301 10.09 20.32 -12.10
CA ARG A 301 11.37 19.89 -12.68
C ARG A 301 11.25 18.88 -13.82
N ILE A 302 10.18 18.07 -13.89
CA ILE A 302 9.94 17.15 -15.01
C ILE A 302 9.55 17.95 -16.26
N TYR A 303 8.72 18.97 -16.06
CA TYR A 303 8.27 19.83 -17.15
C TYR A 303 9.44 20.60 -17.78
N ASP A 304 10.32 21.14 -16.93
CA ASP A 304 11.47 21.96 -17.34
C ASP A 304 12.69 21.18 -17.84
N ASP A 305 12.79 19.88 -17.59
CA ASP A 305 13.94 19.06 -17.99
C ASP A 305 13.91 18.79 -19.50
N PRO A 306 14.92 19.24 -20.29
CA PRO A 306 14.96 18.99 -21.73
C PRO A 306 15.07 17.50 -22.08
N ASP A 307 15.61 16.66 -21.20
CA ASP A 307 15.71 15.20 -21.42
C ASP A 307 14.43 14.44 -21.01
N ALA A 308 13.42 15.11 -20.45
CA ALA A 308 12.13 14.47 -20.19
C ALA A 308 11.48 14.07 -21.52
N SER A 309 10.76 12.94 -21.51
CA SER A 309 9.89 12.58 -22.64
C SER A 309 8.64 13.49 -22.64
N ASP A 310 7.96 13.67 -23.77
CA ASP A 310 6.74 14.50 -23.76
C ASP A 310 5.61 13.79 -22.99
N ASN A 311 5.64 12.46 -22.91
CA ASN A 311 4.79 11.70 -21.98
C ASN A 311 5.12 12.01 -20.51
N ASP A 312 6.39 12.14 -20.12
CA ASP A 312 6.79 12.59 -18.78
C ASP A 312 6.24 14.00 -18.48
N ARG A 313 6.43 14.94 -19.41
CA ARG A 313 5.93 16.33 -19.31
C ARG A 313 4.40 16.39 -19.23
N PHE A 314 3.70 15.61 -20.06
CA PHE A 314 2.24 15.54 -20.12
C PHE A 314 1.65 14.98 -18.82
N VAL A 315 2.22 13.90 -18.27
CA VAL A 315 1.80 13.34 -16.99
C VAL A 315 2.09 14.32 -15.84
N ALA A 316 3.27 14.94 -15.80
CA ALA A 316 3.62 15.92 -14.78
C ALA A 316 2.68 17.14 -14.81
N LEU A 317 2.39 17.68 -16.00
CA LEU A 317 1.44 18.79 -16.18
C LEU A 317 0.02 18.41 -15.75
N THR A 318 -0.46 17.21 -16.07
CA THR A 318 -1.80 16.76 -15.64
C THR A 318 -1.86 16.57 -14.12
N LEU A 319 -0.78 16.11 -13.48
CA LEU A 319 -0.68 16.01 -12.02
C LEU A 319 -0.63 17.39 -11.34
N LEU A 320 0.08 18.38 -11.92
CA LEU A 320 0.09 19.76 -11.43
C LEU A 320 -1.27 20.44 -11.57
N LYS A 321 -1.94 20.29 -12.73
CA LYS A 321 -3.33 20.74 -12.93
C LYS A 321 -4.27 20.13 -11.89
N ASN A 322 -4.10 18.84 -11.59
CA ASN A 322 -4.89 18.15 -10.56
C ASN A 322 -4.64 18.68 -9.15
N ALA A 323 -3.38 18.96 -8.77
CA ALA A 323 -3.08 19.60 -7.49
C ALA A 323 -3.76 20.98 -7.38
N ASN A 324 -3.80 21.75 -8.48
CA ASN A 324 -4.48 23.04 -8.52
C ASN A 324 -6.00 22.95 -8.34
N ILE A 325 -6.66 21.92 -8.90
CA ILE A 325 -8.08 21.67 -8.63
C ILE A 325 -8.29 21.24 -7.17
N ALA A 326 -7.42 20.37 -6.65
CA ALA A 326 -7.54 19.84 -5.30
C ALA A 326 -7.37 20.90 -4.22
N ALA A 327 -6.49 21.89 -4.43
CA ALA A 327 -6.32 23.02 -3.53
C ALA A 327 -7.60 23.86 -3.31
N GLY A 328 -8.59 23.76 -4.21
CA GLY A 328 -9.92 24.33 -4.01
C GLY A 328 -10.77 23.64 -2.92
N ARG A 329 -10.27 22.59 -2.26
CA ARG A 329 -10.93 21.81 -1.16
C ARG A 329 -12.27 21.13 -1.51
N VAL A 330 -12.74 21.22 -2.76
CA VAL A 330 -13.98 20.54 -3.21
C VAL A 330 -13.72 19.08 -3.61
N PHE A 331 -12.68 18.85 -4.42
CA PHE A 331 -12.30 17.55 -4.97
C PHE A 331 -10.99 17.05 -4.32
N PRO A 332 -10.93 15.89 -3.67
CA PRO A 332 -9.65 15.37 -3.16
C PRO A 332 -8.71 15.02 -4.31
N GLY A 333 -7.40 15.21 -4.13
CA GLY A 333 -6.41 15.04 -5.21
C GLY A 333 -6.36 13.63 -5.82
N CYS A 334 -6.91 12.62 -5.16
CA CYS A 334 -7.01 11.24 -5.66
C CYS A 334 -8.35 10.62 -5.21
N GLN A 335 -8.97 9.81 -6.06
CA GLN A 335 -10.20 9.06 -5.72
C GLN A 335 -9.96 8.04 -4.60
N ASP A 336 -8.74 7.49 -4.54
CA ASP A 336 -8.27 6.70 -3.42
C ASP A 336 -7.74 7.61 -2.32
N THR A 337 -8.63 8.07 -1.46
CA THR A 337 -8.27 8.86 -0.27
C THR A 337 -7.45 8.06 0.75
N GLY A 338 -7.37 6.73 0.59
CA GLY A 338 -6.42 5.87 1.27
C GLY A 338 -6.84 5.42 2.66
N THR A 339 -6.00 4.60 3.30
CA THR A 339 -6.13 4.24 4.72
C THR A 339 -5.53 5.37 5.56
N ALA A 340 -6.24 5.76 6.61
CA ALA A 340 -5.74 6.69 7.61
C ALA A 340 -4.72 5.98 8.52
N ILE A 341 -3.48 6.47 8.54
CA ILE A 341 -2.40 5.96 9.39
C ILE A 341 -1.89 7.10 10.28
N VAL A 342 -1.71 6.82 11.58
CA VAL A 342 -1.21 7.79 12.57
C VAL A 342 -0.11 7.17 13.42
N LEU A 343 1.11 7.67 13.27
CA LEU A 343 2.24 7.34 14.14
C LEU A 343 2.44 8.44 15.17
N GLY A 344 2.06 8.18 16.42
CA GLY A 344 2.32 9.05 17.56
C GLY A 344 3.62 8.72 18.28
N LYS A 345 4.30 9.75 18.79
CA LYS A 345 5.36 9.71 19.80
C LYS A 345 4.92 10.59 20.97
N LYS A 346 4.45 9.96 22.03
CA LYS A 346 3.95 10.60 23.24
C LYS A 346 5.10 10.72 24.24
N GLY A 347 5.54 11.95 24.50
CA GLY A 347 6.53 12.24 25.53
C GLY A 347 6.06 11.80 26.93
N ALA A 348 6.98 11.32 27.76
CA ALA A 348 6.72 10.86 29.11
C ALA A 348 6.10 11.94 30.02
N SER A 349 6.29 13.22 29.68
CA SER A 349 5.66 14.37 30.36
C SER A 349 4.37 14.84 29.67
N VAL A 350 3.71 14.00 28.85
CA VAL A 350 2.41 14.30 28.23
C VAL A 350 1.29 13.48 28.87
N LEU A 351 0.33 14.17 29.47
CA LEU A 351 -0.90 13.59 30.03
C LEU A 351 -2.06 13.71 29.03
N THR A 352 -2.74 12.60 28.84
CA THR A 352 -4.08 12.51 28.25
C THR A 352 -4.94 11.65 29.19
N ASP A 353 -6.22 11.48 28.88
CA ASP A 353 -7.14 10.63 29.65
C ASP A 353 -7.04 9.12 29.32
N GLY A 354 -6.23 8.75 28.33
CA GLY A 354 -6.09 7.37 27.85
C GLY A 354 -6.98 7.00 26.66
N SER A 355 -7.81 7.91 26.16
CA SER A 355 -8.69 7.71 24.99
C SER A 355 -8.03 8.07 23.65
N ASP A 356 -6.70 8.17 23.60
CA ASP A 356 -5.93 8.71 22.46
C ASP A 356 -6.35 8.13 21.10
N GLU A 357 -6.50 6.81 21.00
CA GLU A 357 -6.88 6.11 19.77
C GLU A 357 -8.34 6.36 19.35
N GLU A 358 -9.26 6.53 20.32
CA GLU A 358 -10.66 6.87 20.07
C GLU A 358 -10.78 8.31 19.55
N ALA A 359 -10.09 9.25 20.20
CA ALA A 359 -10.04 10.65 19.78
C ALA A 359 -9.44 10.82 18.37
N ILE A 360 -8.33 10.12 18.07
CA ILE A 360 -7.74 10.09 16.73
C ILE A 360 -8.71 9.45 15.73
N SER A 361 -9.33 8.31 16.06
CA SER A 361 -10.32 7.65 15.18
C SER A 361 -11.54 8.52 14.91
N LYS A 362 -12.00 9.30 15.90
CA LYS A 362 -13.08 10.28 15.75
C LYS A 362 -12.69 11.41 14.79
N GLY A 363 -11.47 11.93 14.87
CA GLY A 363 -10.97 12.93 13.92
C GLY A 363 -10.89 12.40 12.49
N VAL A 364 -10.46 11.14 12.31
CA VAL A 364 -10.53 10.44 11.00
C VAL A 364 -11.98 10.32 10.53
N PHE A 365 -12.89 9.86 11.39
CA PHE A 365 -14.31 9.73 11.06
C PHE A 365 -14.90 11.07 10.59
N GLU A 366 -14.65 12.16 11.32
CA GLU A 366 -15.14 13.49 10.98
C GLU A 366 -14.58 13.98 9.63
N ALA A 367 -13.26 13.87 9.40
CA ALA A 367 -12.66 14.25 8.12
C ALA A 367 -13.27 13.48 6.94
N TYR A 368 -13.42 12.16 7.06
CA TYR A 368 -13.96 11.34 5.96
C TYR A 368 -15.47 11.44 5.79
N THR A 369 -16.24 11.73 6.84
CA THR A 369 -17.70 11.88 6.75
C THR A 369 -18.13 13.28 6.31
N GLN A 370 -17.45 14.33 6.76
CA GLN A 370 -17.82 15.73 6.52
C GLN A 370 -17.25 16.32 5.23
N ASN A 371 -16.26 15.67 4.60
CA ASN A 371 -15.68 16.10 3.32
C ASN A 371 -15.95 15.08 2.20
N ASN A 372 -15.67 15.44 0.95
CA ASN A 372 -15.91 14.63 -0.26
C ASN A 372 -14.89 13.48 -0.46
N LEU A 373 -14.49 12.83 0.63
CA LEU A 373 -13.52 11.72 0.62
C LEU A 373 -14.20 10.37 0.34
N ARG A 374 -13.42 9.28 0.24
CA ARG A 374 -13.92 7.93 -0.06
C ARG A 374 -13.78 6.96 1.13
N TYR A 375 -14.84 6.20 1.40
CA TYR A 375 -14.81 5.07 2.33
C TYR A 375 -14.18 3.85 1.64
N SER A 376 -12.94 3.54 1.99
CA SER A 376 -12.12 2.52 1.32
C SER A 376 -11.79 1.29 2.18
N GLN A 377 -12.10 1.33 3.49
CA GLN A 377 -11.91 0.17 4.36
C GLN A 377 -13.06 -0.83 4.20
N VAL A 378 -12.67 -2.08 4.04
CA VAL A 378 -13.55 -3.24 3.89
C VAL A 378 -13.29 -4.14 5.10
N ALA A 379 -14.34 -4.43 5.86
CA ALA A 379 -14.27 -5.23 7.08
C ALA A 379 -14.75 -6.67 6.79
N PRO A 380 -14.05 -7.69 7.29
CA PRO A 380 -14.52 -9.06 7.22
C PRO A 380 -15.70 -9.26 8.17
N ARG A 381 -16.73 -9.95 7.68
CA ARG A 381 -17.77 -10.56 8.50
C ARG A 381 -17.42 -12.02 8.83
N ASP A 382 -16.82 -12.70 7.86
CA ASP A 382 -16.19 -14.01 8.00
C ASP A 382 -14.95 -14.05 7.06
N MET A 383 -14.49 -15.23 6.66
CA MET A 383 -13.30 -15.40 5.78
C MET A 383 -13.52 -14.85 4.35
N PHE A 384 -14.76 -14.81 3.86
CA PHE A 384 -15.09 -14.47 2.48
C PHE A 384 -16.16 -13.39 2.36
N THR A 385 -17.07 -13.29 3.34
CA THR A 385 -18.10 -12.24 3.37
C THR A 385 -17.51 -10.95 3.94
N GLU A 386 -17.63 -9.86 3.19
CA GLU A 386 -17.11 -8.55 3.54
C GLU A 386 -18.18 -7.45 3.50
N TYR A 387 -17.90 -6.30 4.12
CA TYR A 387 -18.72 -5.09 4.00
C TYR A 387 -17.86 -3.82 4.10
N ASN A 388 -18.22 -2.78 3.36
CA ASN A 388 -17.59 -1.47 3.51
C ASN A 388 -18.00 -0.83 4.85
N THR A 389 -17.06 -0.25 5.59
CA THR A 389 -17.34 0.35 6.92
C THR A 389 -18.03 1.71 6.87
N ARG A 390 -18.25 2.25 5.67
CA ARG A 390 -18.99 3.51 5.37
C ARG A 390 -18.46 4.76 6.12
N SER A 391 -17.22 4.68 6.59
CA SER A 391 -16.55 5.71 7.41
C SER A 391 -15.05 5.83 7.13
N ASN A 392 -14.47 4.89 6.38
CA ASN A 392 -13.02 4.69 6.24
C ASN A 392 -12.27 4.36 7.55
N LEU A 393 -12.99 3.95 8.61
CA LEU A 393 -12.41 3.31 9.78
C LEU A 393 -12.31 1.78 9.59
N PRO A 394 -11.45 1.07 10.34
CA PRO A 394 -10.50 1.57 11.34
C PRO A 394 -9.32 2.33 10.72
N ALA A 395 -8.68 3.18 11.52
CA ALA A 395 -7.38 3.76 11.22
C ALA A 395 -6.25 2.88 11.78
N ASP A 396 -5.08 2.89 11.16
CA ASP A 396 -3.86 2.27 11.69
C ASP A 396 -3.17 3.26 12.64
N ILE A 397 -3.36 3.08 13.94
CA ILE A 397 -2.84 3.97 14.98
C ILE A 397 -1.73 3.26 15.74
N THR A 398 -0.54 3.85 15.78
CA THR A 398 0.57 3.37 16.62
C THR A 398 1.07 4.50 17.51
N LEU A 399 0.87 4.37 18.82
CA LEU A 399 1.36 5.34 19.81
C LEU A 399 2.61 4.80 20.52
N LEU A 400 3.74 5.47 20.33
CA LEU A 400 5.01 5.14 20.96
C LEU A 400 5.25 6.01 22.20
N SER A 401 5.70 5.41 23.30
CA SER A 401 6.21 6.17 24.45
C SER A 401 7.64 6.65 24.17
N THR A 402 7.91 7.94 24.42
CA THR A 402 9.23 8.56 24.26
C THR A 402 9.59 9.44 25.45
N SER A 403 10.85 9.83 25.59
CA SER A 403 11.25 10.91 26.50
C SER A 403 10.69 12.27 26.02
N GLY A 404 10.57 13.24 26.94
CA GLY A 404 10.24 14.64 26.61
C GLY A 404 8.81 15.05 26.96
N ASN A 405 8.48 16.30 26.61
CA ASN A 405 7.26 17.04 26.99
C ASN A 405 6.40 17.45 25.79
N ALA A 406 6.53 16.74 24.66
CA ALA A 406 5.78 16.99 23.43
C ALA A 406 5.10 15.71 22.93
N PHE A 407 4.01 15.86 22.18
CA PHE A 407 3.35 14.80 21.43
C PHE A 407 3.57 15.07 19.94
N GLU A 408 4.47 14.31 19.31
CA GLU A 408 4.69 14.36 17.86
C GLU A 408 3.81 13.32 17.16
N LEU A 409 3.13 13.70 16.08
CA LEU A 409 2.21 12.87 15.32
C LEU A 409 2.60 12.94 13.83
N LEU A 410 2.72 11.79 13.17
CA LEU A 410 2.81 11.70 11.71
C LEU A 410 1.50 11.12 11.19
N PHE A 411 0.74 11.92 10.45
CA PHE A 411 -0.46 11.52 9.73
C PHE A 411 -0.10 11.12 8.30
N VAL A 412 -0.66 10.02 7.79
CA VAL A 412 -0.45 9.56 6.41
C VAL A 412 -1.77 9.03 5.84
N ALA A 413 -2.18 9.54 4.68
CA ALA A 413 -3.36 9.05 3.94
C ALA A 413 -2.91 8.10 2.82
N LYS A 414 -2.56 6.85 3.17
CA LYS A 414 -1.84 5.96 2.24
C LYS A 414 -2.80 5.27 1.27
N GLY A 415 -2.72 5.62 -0.01
CA GLY A 415 -3.49 4.97 -1.08
C GLY A 415 -3.10 3.49 -1.24
N GLY A 416 -4.09 2.60 -1.34
CA GLY A 416 -3.91 1.15 -1.38
C GLY A 416 -3.03 0.68 -2.54
N GLY A 417 -3.10 1.37 -3.69
CA GLY A 417 -2.21 1.09 -4.83
C GLY A 417 -0.72 1.22 -4.51
N SER A 418 -0.35 2.18 -3.64
CA SER A 418 1.04 2.36 -3.18
C SER A 418 1.38 1.45 -1.99
N ALA A 419 0.41 1.15 -1.13
CA ALA A 419 0.58 0.18 -0.03
C ALA A 419 0.93 -1.21 -0.58
N ASN A 420 0.21 -1.66 -1.62
CA ASN A 420 0.43 -2.95 -2.31
C ASN A 420 1.76 -3.02 -3.08
N LYS A 421 2.52 -1.93 -3.16
CA LYS A 421 3.90 -1.89 -3.70
C LYS A 421 4.96 -1.75 -2.59
N THR A 422 4.61 -2.16 -1.37
CA THR A 422 5.57 -2.37 -0.27
C THR A 422 5.94 -3.85 -0.23
N PHE A 423 7.16 -4.21 -0.59
CA PHE A 423 7.65 -5.58 -0.72
C PHE A 423 8.68 -5.94 0.35
N LEU A 424 8.66 -7.19 0.80
CA LEU A 424 9.66 -7.80 1.68
C LEU A 424 10.41 -8.89 0.92
N TYR A 425 11.74 -8.86 0.98
CA TYR A 425 12.61 -9.88 0.45
C TYR A 425 13.53 -10.40 1.55
N GLN A 426 13.48 -11.70 1.83
CA GLN A 426 14.42 -12.34 2.75
C GLN A 426 15.70 -12.69 2.01
N GLN A 427 16.79 -12.00 2.34
CA GLN A 427 18.08 -12.11 1.65
C GLN A 427 19.19 -12.51 2.63
N THR A 428 20.39 -12.74 2.13
CA THR A 428 21.56 -13.18 2.92
C THR A 428 22.73 -12.19 2.80
N LYS A 429 23.82 -12.44 3.54
CA LYS A 429 25.06 -11.65 3.41
C LYS A 429 25.65 -11.69 1.99
N ALA A 430 25.34 -12.70 1.17
CA ALA A 430 25.80 -12.78 -0.22
C ALA A 430 25.33 -11.59 -1.07
N LEU A 431 24.12 -11.07 -0.81
CA LEU A 431 23.59 -9.89 -1.49
C LEU A 431 24.40 -8.62 -1.22
N LEU A 432 25.06 -8.52 -0.05
CA LEU A 432 25.72 -7.30 0.42
C LEU A 432 27.13 -7.14 -0.17
N ASN A 433 27.16 -7.02 -1.50
CA ASN A 433 28.26 -6.52 -2.34
C ASN A 433 27.67 -5.63 -3.46
N PRO A 434 28.44 -4.70 -4.06
CA PRO A 434 27.88 -3.72 -5.00
C PRO A 434 27.23 -4.30 -6.26
N THR A 435 27.73 -5.42 -6.78
CA THR A 435 27.22 -6.03 -8.02
C THR A 435 25.90 -6.74 -7.76
N SER A 436 25.84 -7.62 -6.75
CA SER A 436 24.62 -8.36 -6.43
C SER A 436 23.51 -7.45 -5.93
N LEU A 437 23.82 -6.44 -5.09
CA LEU A 437 22.81 -5.50 -4.62
C LEU A 437 22.23 -4.66 -5.75
N PHE A 438 23.06 -4.18 -6.68
CA PHE A 438 22.56 -3.40 -7.82
C PHE A 438 21.65 -4.23 -8.73
N ALA A 439 22.08 -5.43 -9.15
CA ALA A 439 21.27 -6.30 -10.02
C ALA A 439 19.95 -6.73 -9.35
N PHE A 440 19.99 -7.05 -8.05
CA PHE A 440 18.79 -7.34 -7.26
C PHE A 440 17.82 -6.15 -7.22
N LEU A 441 18.33 -4.94 -6.96
CA LEU A 441 17.48 -3.75 -6.88
C LEU A 441 16.90 -3.39 -8.25
N GLU A 442 17.70 -3.40 -9.32
CA GLU A 442 17.23 -3.11 -10.68
C GLU A 442 16.09 -4.06 -11.10
N GLN A 443 16.26 -5.37 -10.87
CA GLN A 443 15.23 -6.36 -11.16
C GLN A 443 13.93 -6.10 -10.38
N ASN A 444 14.01 -5.85 -9.07
CA ASN A 444 12.83 -5.69 -8.22
C ASN A 444 12.19 -4.29 -8.32
N ILE A 445 12.94 -3.26 -8.72
CA ILE A 445 12.39 -1.93 -9.00
C ILE A 445 11.53 -1.97 -10.27
N LYS A 446 11.94 -2.72 -11.30
CA LYS A 446 11.13 -2.97 -12.51
C LYS A 446 9.79 -3.64 -12.19
N THR A 447 9.71 -4.55 -11.21
CA THR A 447 8.44 -5.22 -10.83
C THR A 447 7.46 -4.33 -10.06
N ILE A 448 7.89 -3.17 -9.54
CA ILE A 448 6.98 -2.12 -9.06
C ILE A 448 6.06 -1.71 -10.21
N GLY A 449 6.64 -1.49 -11.40
CA GLY A 449 5.97 -1.06 -12.61
C GLY A 449 5.25 0.28 -12.44
N THR A 450 4.33 0.60 -13.34
CA THR A 450 3.54 1.85 -13.32
C THR A 450 2.26 1.74 -12.50
N SER A 451 2.05 0.57 -11.88
CA SER A 451 0.87 0.16 -11.12
C SER A 451 0.56 0.97 -9.86
N ALA A 452 1.45 1.85 -9.38
CA ALA A 452 1.22 2.70 -8.21
C ALA A 452 1.25 4.21 -8.52
N CYS A 453 1.14 4.62 -9.80
CA CYS A 453 1.19 6.04 -10.21
C CYS A 453 2.56 6.69 -9.91
N PRO A 454 3.60 6.38 -10.71
CA PRO A 454 4.83 7.16 -10.75
C PRO A 454 4.57 8.58 -11.29
N PRO A 455 5.48 9.55 -11.05
CA PRO A 455 6.82 9.37 -10.48
C PRO A 455 6.79 9.03 -8.98
N TYR A 456 7.71 8.18 -8.54
CA TYR A 456 7.75 7.69 -7.16
C TYR A 456 8.74 8.44 -6.25
N HIS A 457 8.39 8.56 -4.97
CA HIS A 457 9.39 8.67 -3.90
C HIS A 457 9.77 7.25 -3.47
N LEU A 458 10.87 6.73 -4.00
CA LEU A 458 11.28 5.33 -3.81
C LEU A 458 12.03 5.16 -2.49
N ALA A 459 11.64 4.19 -1.66
CA ALA A 459 12.30 3.86 -0.40
C ALA A 459 12.81 2.42 -0.39
N ILE A 460 14.08 2.26 -0.02
CA ILE A 460 14.77 0.98 0.07
C ILE A 460 15.39 0.87 1.46
N VAL A 461 15.14 -0.24 2.15
CA VAL A 461 15.72 -0.52 3.45
C VAL A 461 16.48 -1.83 3.40
N VAL A 462 17.77 -1.80 3.72
CA VAL A 462 18.65 -2.98 3.70
C VAL A 462 19.04 -3.32 5.13
N GLY A 463 18.61 -4.49 5.61
CA GLY A 463 18.73 -4.91 7.00
C GLY A 463 17.50 -4.52 7.83
N GLY A 464 17.60 -4.80 9.13
CA GLY A 464 16.53 -4.67 10.11
C GLY A 464 16.70 -5.74 11.18
N LEU A 465 16.19 -5.48 12.39
CA LEU A 465 16.15 -6.46 13.47
C LEU A 465 15.05 -7.51 13.23
N SER A 466 14.02 -7.14 12.46
CA SER A 466 12.91 -7.99 12.06
C SER A 466 12.26 -7.52 10.75
N ALA A 467 11.35 -8.32 10.20
CA ALA A 467 10.66 -8.02 8.94
C ALA A 467 9.76 -6.78 9.06
N GLU A 468 8.96 -6.72 10.12
CA GLU A 468 8.05 -5.63 10.43
C GLU A 468 8.79 -4.33 10.77
N GLN A 469 9.97 -4.39 11.42
CA GLN A 469 10.81 -3.19 11.57
C GLN A 469 11.33 -2.70 10.20
N THR A 470 11.74 -3.62 9.32
CA THR A 470 12.21 -3.28 7.96
C THR A 470 11.10 -2.56 7.19
N LEU A 471 9.89 -3.13 7.15
CA LEU A 471 8.74 -2.57 6.43
C LEU A 471 8.22 -1.26 7.05
N LYS A 472 8.19 -1.13 8.38
CA LYS A 472 7.91 0.15 9.05
C LYS A 472 8.94 1.22 8.67
N THR A 473 10.22 0.85 8.58
CA THR A 473 11.27 1.77 8.13
C THR A 473 11.09 2.16 6.66
N VAL A 474 10.68 1.24 5.76
CA VAL A 474 10.33 1.55 4.36
C VAL A 474 9.18 2.57 4.28
N LYS A 475 8.14 2.38 5.10
CA LYS A 475 7.01 3.32 5.17
C LYS A 475 7.49 4.72 5.52
N LEU A 476 8.25 4.84 6.61
CA LEU A 476 8.73 6.15 7.10
C LEU A 476 9.74 6.79 6.15
N ALA A 477 10.61 6.01 5.53
CA ALA A 477 11.54 6.49 4.49
C ALA A 477 10.81 6.99 3.24
N SER A 478 9.74 6.31 2.79
CA SER A 478 8.95 6.78 1.62
C SER A 478 8.14 8.05 1.92
N CYS A 479 7.87 8.35 3.19
CA CYS A 479 7.26 9.62 3.64
C CYS A 479 8.31 10.70 3.96
N HIS A 480 9.59 10.50 3.60
CA HIS A 480 10.77 11.33 3.93
C HIS A 480 10.95 11.64 5.44
N TYR A 481 10.27 10.90 6.32
CA TYR A 481 10.27 11.13 7.77
C TYR A 481 11.61 10.76 8.44
N LEU A 482 12.48 10.05 7.73
CA LEU A 482 13.80 9.61 8.19
C LEU A 482 14.95 10.42 7.58
N ASP A 483 14.66 11.56 6.95
CA ASP A 483 15.68 12.38 6.29
C ASP A 483 16.70 12.98 7.28
N GLY A 484 16.33 13.11 8.56
CA GLY A 484 17.21 13.50 9.67
C GLY A 484 18.17 12.41 10.16
N LEU A 485 18.23 11.23 9.55
CA LEU A 485 19.18 10.18 9.92
C LEU A 485 20.65 10.59 9.63
N PRO A 486 21.64 9.99 10.33
CA PRO A 486 23.05 10.13 9.98
C PRO A 486 23.32 9.57 8.57
N THR A 487 24.35 10.06 7.90
CA THR A 487 24.70 9.64 6.53
C THR A 487 25.85 8.63 6.46
N SER A 488 26.30 8.09 7.59
CA SER A 488 27.31 7.02 7.65
C SER A 488 27.13 6.15 8.89
N GLY A 489 27.53 4.87 8.80
CA GLY A 489 27.34 3.89 9.87
C GLY A 489 28.34 3.93 11.03
N GLY A 490 29.49 4.61 10.87
CA GLY A 490 30.41 4.99 11.96
C GLY A 490 30.82 3.91 12.98
N GLY A 491 30.86 2.63 12.60
CA GLY A 491 31.17 1.53 13.53
C GLY A 491 30.11 1.29 14.62
N SER A 492 28.86 1.67 14.38
CA SER A 492 27.80 1.73 15.38
C SER A 492 26.62 0.78 15.11
N SER A 493 25.80 0.54 16.13
CA SER A 493 24.59 -0.29 16.08
C SER A 493 23.34 0.43 15.57
N PHE A 494 23.47 1.63 14.98
CA PHE A 494 22.34 2.39 14.43
C PHE A 494 22.24 2.31 12.90
N GLY A 495 21.08 2.72 12.39
CA GLY A 495 20.80 2.85 10.96
C GLY A 495 21.17 4.22 10.41
N PHE A 496 21.55 4.27 9.13
CA PHE A 496 21.97 5.49 8.44
C PHE A 496 21.36 5.58 7.03
N ARG A 497 21.29 6.81 6.50
CA ARG A 497 20.84 7.13 5.14
C ARG A 497 22.03 7.11 4.18
N ASP A 498 22.00 6.25 3.16
CA ASP A 498 23.11 6.02 2.24
C ASP A 498 22.95 6.85 0.95
N LEU A 499 23.46 8.09 0.98
CA LEU A 499 23.32 9.06 -0.12
C LEU A 499 23.95 8.57 -1.43
N ALA A 500 25.06 7.83 -1.36
CA ALA A 500 25.75 7.33 -2.56
C ALA A 500 24.92 6.24 -3.27
N TRP A 501 24.21 5.40 -2.51
CA TRP A 501 23.26 4.46 -3.09
C TRP A 501 21.95 5.12 -3.54
N GLU A 502 21.48 6.18 -2.88
CA GLU A 502 20.33 6.97 -3.36
C GLU A 502 20.58 7.53 -4.76
N GLU A 503 21.72 8.20 -4.97
CA GLU A 503 22.10 8.76 -6.28
C GLU A 503 22.25 7.65 -7.34
N LYS A 504 22.98 6.58 -7.01
CA LYS A 504 23.19 5.45 -7.92
C LYS A 504 21.89 4.76 -8.35
N ILE A 505 20.94 4.63 -7.43
CA ILE A 505 19.64 4.00 -7.72
C ILE A 505 18.72 4.98 -8.47
N LEU A 506 18.75 6.28 -8.14
CA LEU A 506 18.00 7.29 -8.90
C LEU A 506 18.45 7.31 -10.36
N GLN A 507 19.76 7.28 -10.62
CA GLN A 507 20.30 7.22 -11.97
C GLN A 507 19.84 5.95 -12.71
N MET A 508 19.92 4.77 -12.07
CA MET A 508 19.35 3.54 -12.62
C MET A 508 17.84 3.69 -12.93
N THR A 509 17.04 4.30 -12.05
CA THR A 509 15.60 4.49 -12.33
C THR A 509 15.31 5.41 -13.52
N ARG A 510 16.23 6.31 -13.85
CA ARG A 510 16.16 7.17 -15.05
C ARG A 510 16.56 6.42 -16.33
N GLU A 511 17.52 5.52 -16.23
CA GLU A 511 18.02 4.71 -17.36
C GLU A 511 17.08 3.54 -17.73
N ILE A 512 16.25 3.06 -16.80
CA ILE A 512 15.30 1.97 -17.06
C ILE A 512 14.26 2.32 -18.14
N GLY A 513 13.95 3.61 -18.33
CA GLY A 513 13.09 4.09 -19.42
C GLY A 513 11.57 3.97 -19.22
N ILE A 514 11.09 3.41 -18.09
CA ILE A 514 9.64 3.26 -17.80
C ILE A 514 8.94 4.63 -17.64
N GLY A 515 9.66 5.67 -17.20
CA GLY A 515 9.17 7.04 -17.05
C GLY A 515 8.01 7.23 -16.07
N ALA A 516 7.44 8.42 -16.11
CA ALA A 516 6.21 8.80 -15.46
C ALA A 516 5.03 8.15 -16.20
N GLN A 517 4.81 6.87 -15.92
CA GLN A 517 3.70 6.05 -16.40
C GLN A 517 3.80 5.61 -17.87
N PHE A 518 4.15 6.48 -18.81
CA PHE A 518 4.07 6.19 -20.25
C PHE A 518 5.42 6.29 -20.99
N GLY A 519 6.51 5.87 -20.35
CA GLY A 519 7.85 5.85 -20.94
C GLY A 519 8.59 7.18 -20.80
N GLY A 520 9.86 7.12 -20.43
CA GLY A 520 10.68 8.31 -20.18
C GLY A 520 11.70 8.14 -19.05
N LYS A 521 12.20 9.27 -18.58
CA LYS A 521 13.24 9.45 -17.55
C LYS A 521 12.65 9.39 -16.14
N TYR A 522 11.41 9.84 -15.94
CA TYR A 522 10.88 10.13 -14.61
C TYR A 522 10.08 9.01 -13.92
N PHE A 523 10.69 7.82 -13.80
CA PHE A 523 10.10 6.75 -12.99
C PHE A 523 10.08 7.08 -11.48
N CYS A 524 11.07 7.84 -10.99
CA CYS A 524 11.16 8.32 -9.61
C CYS A 524 11.43 9.83 -9.57
N HIS A 525 10.81 10.53 -8.61
CA HIS A 525 11.21 11.89 -8.22
C HIS A 525 12.56 11.85 -7.51
N ASP A 526 12.68 10.96 -6.52
CA ASP A 526 13.89 10.75 -5.72
C ASP A 526 13.90 9.35 -5.08
N VAL A 527 14.99 9.06 -4.35
CA VAL A 527 15.21 7.80 -3.66
C VAL A 527 15.60 8.06 -2.20
N ARG A 528 15.25 7.14 -1.29
CA ARG A 528 15.76 7.03 0.08
C ARG A 528 16.30 5.63 0.33
N VAL A 529 17.56 5.53 0.76
CA VAL A 529 18.21 4.24 1.07
C VAL A 529 18.62 4.22 2.54
N ILE A 530 17.94 3.41 3.34
CA ILE A 530 18.27 3.27 4.77
C ILE A 530 18.96 1.93 5.01
N ARG A 531 20.18 1.97 5.53
CA ARG A 531 20.96 0.79 5.92
C ARG A 531 20.84 0.57 7.42
N LEU A 532 20.26 -0.56 7.84
CA LEU A 532 20.01 -0.90 9.24
C LEU A 532 20.98 -1.97 9.80
N PRO A 533 21.17 -2.07 11.13
CA PRO A 533 21.72 -3.28 11.75
C PRO A 533 20.89 -4.52 11.39
N ARG A 534 21.48 -5.71 11.45
CA ARG A 534 20.80 -6.98 11.15
C ARG A 534 21.38 -8.11 12.00
N HIS A 535 20.57 -9.13 12.29
CA HIS A 535 21.09 -10.38 12.86
C HIS A 535 22.07 -11.06 11.89
N GLY A 536 23.09 -11.77 12.40
CA GLY A 536 24.17 -12.34 11.59
C GLY A 536 23.67 -13.22 10.44
N ALA A 537 22.67 -14.07 10.72
CA ALA A 537 22.04 -15.00 9.78
C ALA A 537 20.94 -14.39 8.88
N SER A 538 20.59 -13.12 9.04
CA SER A 538 19.41 -12.50 8.42
C SER A 538 19.78 -11.25 7.64
N CYS A 539 19.15 -11.01 6.49
CA CYS A 539 19.25 -9.75 5.77
C CYS A 539 17.90 -9.43 5.11
N PRO A 540 16.88 -9.01 5.88
CA PRO A 540 15.64 -8.53 5.28
C PRO A 540 15.92 -7.30 4.42
N VAL A 541 15.30 -7.22 3.26
CA VAL A 541 15.34 -6.05 2.38
C VAL A 541 13.90 -5.64 2.09
N GLY A 542 13.58 -4.38 2.33
CA GLY A 542 12.28 -3.80 2.03
C GLY A 542 12.39 -2.80 0.89
N ILE A 543 11.40 -2.80 -0.01
CA ILE A 543 11.28 -1.81 -1.09
C ILE A 543 9.84 -1.28 -1.07
N GLY A 544 9.64 0.03 -1.18
CA GLY A 544 8.32 0.64 -1.21
C GLY A 544 8.33 2.03 -1.81
N VAL A 545 7.15 2.61 -2.06
CA VAL A 545 7.01 3.90 -2.74
C VAL A 545 6.00 4.82 -2.05
N SER A 546 6.22 6.13 -2.18
CA SER A 546 5.12 7.08 -2.27
C SER A 546 4.77 7.35 -3.73
N CYS A 547 3.48 7.53 -3.99
CA CYS A 547 2.90 7.75 -5.31
C CYS A 547 2.64 9.24 -5.54
N SER A 548 2.12 9.61 -6.71
CA SER A 548 1.68 11.00 -7.00
C SER A 548 0.67 11.57 -5.98
N ALA A 549 -0.02 10.72 -5.22
CA ALA A 549 -0.77 11.13 -4.03
C ALA A 549 0.14 11.07 -2.79
N ASP A 550 1.13 11.96 -2.74
CA ASP A 550 2.12 12.04 -1.66
C ASP A 550 1.57 12.79 -0.43
N ARG A 551 0.86 12.05 0.43
CA ARG A 551 -0.03 12.60 1.45
C ARG A 551 0.40 12.23 2.87
N GLN A 552 1.19 13.11 3.48
CA GLN A 552 1.56 13.04 4.89
C GLN A 552 1.74 14.44 5.50
N LEU A 553 1.54 14.53 6.81
CA LEU A 553 1.71 15.76 7.60
C LEU A 553 2.29 15.41 8.97
N VAL A 554 3.34 16.10 9.37
CA VAL A 554 3.88 16.04 10.75
C VAL A 554 3.21 17.12 11.60
N ALA A 555 2.79 16.77 12.81
CA ALA A 555 2.29 17.70 13.82
C ALA A 555 3.04 17.54 15.16
N ARG A 556 3.08 18.61 15.95
CA ARG A 556 3.67 18.63 17.29
C ARG A 556 2.76 19.41 18.23
N ILE A 557 2.40 18.79 19.35
CA ILE A 557 1.71 19.43 20.48
C ILE A 557 2.73 19.61 21.59
N GLN A 558 2.93 20.86 22.02
CA GLN A 558 3.95 21.26 23.00
C GLN A 558 3.44 22.48 23.79
N ALA A 559 4.11 22.87 24.87
CA ALA A 559 3.56 23.83 25.85
C ALA A 559 3.22 25.22 25.29
N ASP A 560 3.80 25.59 24.15
CA ASP A 560 3.59 26.84 23.40
C ASP A 560 2.51 26.73 22.30
N GLY A 561 2.01 25.53 22.01
CA GLY A 561 0.84 25.32 21.16
C GLY A 561 0.83 24.03 20.33
N VAL A 562 -0.02 24.05 19.31
CA VAL A 562 -0.17 23.01 18.29
C VAL A 562 0.45 23.51 16.99
N PHE A 563 1.42 22.76 16.47
CA PHE A 563 2.15 23.07 15.25
C PHE A 563 1.95 21.97 14.23
N VAL A 564 1.76 22.33 12.96
CA VAL A 564 1.58 21.41 11.84
C VAL A 564 2.50 21.78 10.69
N GLU A 565 3.00 20.77 9.99
CA GLU A 565 3.79 20.93 8.77
C GLU A 565 3.03 21.79 7.74
N GLU A 566 3.74 22.77 7.17
CA GLU A 566 3.21 23.66 6.14
C GLU A 566 3.21 22.95 4.78
N LEU A 567 2.02 22.66 4.25
CA LEU A 567 1.81 22.19 2.88
C LEU A 567 1.65 23.38 1.92
N GLU A 568 1.75 23.12 0.61
CA GLU A 568 1.58 24.17 -0.40
C GLU A 568 0.10 24.41 -0.71
N GLU A 569 -0.39 25.59 -0.32
CA GLU A 569 -1.77 26.03 -0.54
C GLU A 569 -1.96 26.72 -1.91
N ASN A 570 -0.88 27.16 -2.56
CA ASN A 570 -0.90 27.74 -3.91
C ASN A 570 -0.08 26.89 -4.90
N PRO A 571 -0.55 25.69 -5.30
CA PRO A 571 0.15 24.86 -6.30
C PRO A 571 0.19 25.50 -7.70
N ALA A 572 -0.61 26.53 -8.00
CA ALA A 572 -0.63 27.20 -9.30
C ALA A 572 0.74 27.79 -9.67
N GLN A 573 1.55 28.21 -8.69
CA GLN A 573 2.91 28.74 -8.93
C GLN A 573 3.87 27.71 -9.55
N PHE A 574 3.53 26.41 -9.52
CA PHE A 574 4.29 25.33 -10.14
C PHE A 574 3.76 24.93 -11.52
N LEU A 575 2.65 25.50 -11.99
CA LEU A 575 2.24 25.36 -13.38
C LEU A 575 3.22 26.11 -14.29
N PRO A 576 3.45 25.64 -15.52
CA PRO A 576 4.18 26.41 -16.52
C PRO A 576 3.33 27.59 -17.02
N ASP A 577 4.01 28.65 -17.46
CA ASP A 577 3.36 29.77 -18.16
C ASP A 577 2.63 29.25 -19.41
N VAL A 578 1.49 29.87 -19.74
CA VAL A 578 0.70 29.49 -20.92
C VAL A 578 1.31 30.15 -22.16
N LEU A 579 2.29 29.49 -22.77
CA LEU A 579 2.81 29.89 -24.09
C LEU A 579 1.97 29.26 -25.22
N GLU A 580 2.01 29.82 -26.43
CA GLU A 580 1.21 29.34 -27.57
C GLU A 580 1.48 27.86 -27.92
N ASP A 581 2.72 27.39 -27.72
CA ASP A 581 3.08 25.97 -27.88
C ASP A 581 2.35 25.03 -26.91
N HIS A 582 1.84 25.52 -25.78
CA HIS A 582 1.14 24.73 -24.76
C HIS A 582 -0.34 24.51 -25.14
N LEU A 583 -0.81 25.19 -26.20
CA LEU A 583 -2.10 24.96 -26.84
C LEU A 583 -2.03 23.85 -27.90
N LYS A 584 -0.83 23.36 -28.25
CA LYS A 584 -0.68 22.23 -29.17
C LYS A 584 -1.17 20.96 -28.50
N THR A 585 -2.22 20.40 -29.07
CA THR A 585 -2.90 19.15 -28.70
C THR A 585 -2.11 17.90 -29.10
N GLU A 586 -0.85 18.04 -29.54
CA GLU A 586 -0.01 16.99 -30.13
C GLU A 586 0.71 16.13 -29.07
N GLY A 587 1.26 14.97 -29.48
CA GLY A 587 2.04 14.06 -28.64
C GLY A 587 3.49 13.97 -29.09
N GLU A 588 4.27 13.02 -28.53
CA GLU A 588 5.69 12.77 -28.91
C GLU A 588 5.92 12.54 -30.42
N ASP A 589 4.87 12.19 -31.15
CA ASP A 589 4.86 11.91 -32.58
C ASP A 589 4.30 13.07 -33.43
N GLY A 590 4.03 14.23 -32.82
CA GLY A 590 3.41 15.39 -33.47
C GLY A 590 1.93 15.18 -33.85
N ARG A 591 1.23 14.21 -33.24
CA ARG A 591 -0.17 13.91 -33.58
C ARG A 591 -1.14 14.25 -32.46
N GLU A 592 -2.28 14.84 -32.83
CA GLU A 592 -3.41 15.02 -31.92
C GLU A 592 -3.89 13.67 -31.34
N ALA A 593 -4.48 13.72 -30.14
CA ALA A 593 -5.12 12.53 -29.56
C ALA A 593 -6.26 12.01 -30.47
N VAL A 594 -6.25 10.72 -30.77
CA VAL A 594 -7.27 10.10 -31.63
C VAL A 594 -8.63 10.13 -30.91
N LYS A 595 -9.61 10.82 -31.49
CA LYS A 595 -10.98 10.88 -30.93
C LYS A 595 -11.71 9.55 -31.16
N VAL A 596 -12.23 8.96 -30.09
CA VAL A 596 -12.97 7.68 -30.11
C VAL A 596 -14.36 7.90 -29.52
N ASP A 597 -15.37 7.67 -30.35
CA ASP A 597 -16.78 7.70 -29.95
C ASP A 597 -17.20 6.34 -29.39
N LEU A 598 -17.41 6.28 -28.08
CA LEU A 598 -17.77 5.08 -27.33
C LEU A 598 -19.26 4.73 -27.40
N ASN A 599 -20.09 5.56 -28.03
CA ASN A 599 -21.52 5.28 -28.22
C ASN A 599 -21.79 4.49 -29.51
N LYS A 600 -20.76 4.20 -30.31
CA LYS A 600 -20.84 3.28 -31.47
C LYS A 600 -20.92 1.82 -31.03
N PRO A 601 -21.40 0.91 -31.91
CA PRO A 601 -21.34 -0.53 -31.65
C PRO A 601 -19.91 -0.98 -31.33
N MET A 602 -19.73 -1.84 -30.31
CA MET A 602 -18.42 -2.31 -29.84
C MET A 602 -17.50 -2.80 -30.97
N LYS A 603 -18.05 -3.48 -31.98
CA LYS A 603 -17.32 -3.94 -33.17
C LYS A 603 -16.67 -2.81 -33.98
N GLU A 604 -17.33 -1.65 -34.09
CA GLU A 604 -16.80 -0.48 -34.78
C GLU A 604 -15.69 0.21 -33.96
N ILE A 605 -15.86 0.29 -32.64
CA ILE A 605 -14.82 0.83 -31.73
C ILE A 605 -13.56 -0.03 -31.82
N LEU A 606 -13.68 -1.36 -31.75
CA LEU A 606 -12.56 -2.29 -31.91
C LEU A 606 -11.89 -2.16 -33.29
N ALA A 607 -12.69 -2.00 -34.36
CA ALA A 607 -12.18 -1.80 -35.72
C ALA A 607 -11.47 -0.45 -35.91
N GLN A 608 -11.86 0.60 -35.17
CA GLN A 608 -11.13 1.86 -35.11
C GLN A 608 -9.80 1.68 -34.37
N LEU A 609 -9.82 1.09 -33.17
CA LEU A 609 -8.62 0.90 -32.34
C LEU A 609 -7.56 0.00 -33.02
N SER A 610 -7.98 -1.01 -33.79
CA SER A 610 -7.07 -1.93 -34.51
C SER A 610 -6.21 -1.23 -35.58
N GLN A 611 -6.59 -0.04 -36.04
CA GLN A 611 -5.81 0.76 -36.99
C GLN A 611 -4.55 1.38 -36.37
N TYR A 612 -4.47 1.39 -35.03
CA TYR A 612 -3.41 2.05 -34.26
C TYR A 612 -2.56 1.04 -33.49
N GLY A 613 -1.33 1.43 -33.18
CA GLY A 613 -0.40 0.65 -32.36
C GLY A 613 -0.46 1.03 -30.88
N THR A 614 0.28 0.28 -30.06
CA THR A 614 0.54 0.67 -28.66
C THR A 614 1.24 2.04 -28.58
N ALA A 615 1.12 2.72 -27.44
CA ALA A 615 1.51 4.12 -27.20
C ALA A 615 0.63 5.20 -27.88
N THR A 616 -0.29 4.84 -28.78
CA THR A 616 -1.21 5.83 -29.37
C THR A 616 -2.10 6.45 -28.30
N ARG A 617 -2.09 7.79 -28.20
CA ARG A 617 -2.94 8.56 -27.30
C ARG A 617 -4.33 8.77 -27.88
N LEU A 618 -5.35 8.63 -27.04
CA LEU A 618 -6.77 8.66 -27.36
C LEU A 618 -7.48 9.74 -26.53
N SER A 619 -8.52 10.34 -27.11
CA SER A 619 -9.54 11.11 -26.42
C SER A 619 -10.87 10.37 -26.53
N LEU A 620 -11.38 9.85 -25.41
CA LEU A 620 -12.58 9.00 -25.38
C LEU A 620 -13.81 9.82 -24.98
N SER A 621 -14.90 9.70 -25.75
CA SER A 621 -16.19 10.35 -25.42
C SER A 621 -17.34 9.37 -25.59
N GLY A 622 -18.30 9.36 -24.65
CA GLY A 622 -19.46 8.48 -24.63
C GLY A 622 -19.57 7.61 -23.37
N THR A 623 -20.26 6.48 -23.49
CA THR A 623 -20.60 5.61 -22.35
C THR A 623 -19.47 4.68 -21.94
N MET A 624 -19.21 4.56 -20.63
CA MET A 624 -18.38 3.50 -20.03
C MET A 624 -19.09 2.84 -18.84
N ILE A 625 -18.76 1.58 -18.58
CA ILE A 625 -19.16 0.87 -17.35
C ILE A 625 -18.00 0.85 -16.38
N VAL A 626 -18.24 1.23 -15.14
CA VAL A 626 -17.24 1.16 -14.07
C VAL A 626 -17.47 -0.09 -13.24
N ALA A 627 -16.45 -0.94 -13.15
CA ALA A 627 -16.45 -2.12 -12.29
C ALA A 627 -15.03 -2.40 -11.81
N ARG A 628 -14.88 -2.89 -10.59
CA ARG A 628 -13.57 -3.23 -9.99
C ARG A 628 -13.65 -4.49 -9.14
N ASP A 629 -12.72 -4.67 -8.20
CA ASP A 629 -12.40 -5.92 -7.51
C ASP A 629 -13.62 -6.75 -7.07
N ILE A 630 -14.48 -6.23 -6.19
CA ILE A 630 -15.64 -7.00 -5.68
C ILE A 630 -16.70 -7.21 -6.76
N ALA A 631 -16.95 -6.22 -7.61
CA ALA A 631 -17.88 -6.35 -8.74
C ALA A 631 -17.41 -7.42 -9.74
N HIS A 632 -16.09 -7.52 -10.02
CA HIS A 632 -15.54 -8.54 -10.90
C HIS A 632 -15.66 -9.95 -10.30
N ALA A 633 -15.50 -10.11 -8.99
CA ALA A 633 -15.76 -11.37 -8.31
C ALA A 633 -17.24 -11.80 -8.47
N LYS A 634 -18.20 -10.89 -8.19
CA LYS A 634 -19.63 -11.15 -8.40
C LYS A 634 -19.99 -11.43 -9.86
N LEU A 635 -19.38 -10.73 -10.80
CA LEU A 635 -19.58 -10.95 -12.24
C LEU A 635 -19.02 -12.30 -12.70
N LEU A 636 -17.96 -12.79 -12.06
CA LEU A 636 -17.46 -14.14 -12.29
C LEU A 636 -18.38 -15.21 -11.71
N GLU A 637 -18.85 -15.06 -10.47
CA GLU A 637 -19.86 -15.95 -9.87
C GLU A 637 -21.12 -16.02 -10.75
N ARG A 638 -21.56 -14.86 -11.26
CA ARG A 638 -22.69 -14.75 -12.18
C ARG A 638 -22.44 -15.49 -13.49
N LEU A 639 -21.29 -15.29 -14.11
CA LEU A 639 -20.89 -16.03 -15.32
C LEU A 639 -20.86 -17.55 -15.09
N GLU A 640 -20.35 -18.00 -13.95
CA GLU A 640 -20.25 -19.42 -13.61
C GLU A 640 -21.63 -20.05 -13.31
N LYS A 641 -22.61 -19.24 -12.88
CA LYS A 641 -23.99 -19.66 -12.61
C LYS A 641 -24.94 -19.54 -13.82
N GLU A 642 -24.90 -18.43 -14.54
CA GLU A 642 -25.81 -18.08 -15.64
C GLU A 642 -25.26 -18.49 -17.01
N GLY A 643 -23.96 -18.80 -17.09
CA GLY A 643 -23.30 -19.25 -18.32
C GLY A 643 -22.91 -18.13 -19.29
N ASP A 644 -23.22 -16.87 -18.97
CA ASP A 644 -22.92 -15.69 -19.78
C ASP A 644 -22.67 -14.45 -18.90
N VAL A 645 -22.11 -13.39 -19.47
CA VAL A 645 -21.89 -12.10 -18.81
C VAL A 645 -23.05 -11.12 -19.10
N PRO A 646 -23.37 -10.19 -18.18
CA PRO A 646 -24.34 -9.13 -18.42
C PRO A 646 -24.08 -8.33 -19.69
N GLU A 647 -25.17 -7.92 -20.35
CA GLU A 647 -25.13 -7.21 -21.64
C GLU A 647 -24.31 -5.91 -21.60
N TYR A 648 -24.31 -5.22 -20.45
CA TYR A 648 -23.51 -4.01 -20.25
C TYR A 648 -21.99 -4.27 -20.27
N LEU A 649 -21.52 -5.50 -20.03
CA LEU A 649 -20.09 -5.86 -20.21
C LEU A 649 -19.69 -6.01 -21.69
N LYS A 650 -20.67 -6.29 -22.57
CA LYS A 650 -20.43 -6.56 -23.99
C LYS A 650 -20.44 -5.28 -24.82
N ASN A 651 -21.33 -4.35 -24.45
CA ASN A 651 -21.62 -3.17 -25.27
C ASN A 651 -20.79 -1.93 -24.94
N HIS A 652 -20.05 -1.90 -23.82
CA HIS A 652 -19.29 -0.73 -23.37
C HIS A 652 -17.88 -1.09 -22.86
N PRO A 653 -16.91 -0.16 -22.92
CA PRO A 653 -15.62 -0.33 -22.25
C PRO A 653 -15.77 -0.44 -20.74
N ILE A 654 -14.93 -1.27 -20.12
CA ILE A 654 -14.92 -1.49 -18.66
C ILE A 654 -13.82 -0.67 -18.02
N TYR A 655 -14.20 0.42 -17.34
CA TYR A 655 -13.34 1.28 -16.56
C TYR A 655 -13.12 0.70 -15.15
N TYR A 656 -11.88 0.38 -14.80
CA TYR A 656 -11.57 -0.07 -13.45
C TYR A 656 -11.31 1.14 -12.56
N ALA A 657 -12.32 1.57 -11.82
CA ALA A 657 -12.24 2.68 -10.88
C ALA A 657 -13.26 2.52 -9.73
N GLY A 658 -13.18 3.41 -8.75
CA GLY A 658 -14.16 3.52 -7.66
C GLY A 658 -14.16 4.97 -7.15
N PRO A 659 -15.28 5.70 -7.25
CA PRO A 659 -15.32 7.16 -7.07
C PRO A 659 -15.16 7.56 -5.59
N ALA A 660 -14.64 8.76 -5.35
CA ALA A 660 -14.87 9.47 -4.09
C ALA A 660 -16.32 9.99 -4.02
N LYS A 661 -16.75 10.50 -2.85
CA LYS A 661 -18.09 11.12 -2.74
C LYS A 661 -18.22 12.31 -3.69
N THR A 662 -19.38 12.43 -4.33
CA THR A 662 -19.72 13.57 -5.18
C THR A 662 -19.97 14.82 -4.32
N PRO A 663 -19.29 15.94 -4.57
CA PRO A 663 -19.58 17.23 -3.94
C PRO A 663 -21.00 17.72 -4.25
N GLU A 664 -21.55 18.57 -3.38
CA GLU A 664 -22.82 19.23 -3.66
C GLU A 664 -22.71 20.15 -4.88
N GLY A 665 -23.67 20.04 -5.80
CA GLY A 665 -23.70 20.79 -7.08
C GLY A 665 -22.83 20.21 -8.20
N GLU A 666 -21.98 19.23 -7.92
CA GLU A 666 -21.09 18.59 -8.90
C GLU A 666 -21.68 17.29 -9.48
N VAL A 667 -21.23 16.92 -10.67
CA VAL A 667 -21.66 15.68 -11.36
C VAL A 667 -21.03 14.42 -10.77
N SER A 668 -19.76 14.51 -10.35
CA SER A 668 -18.95 13.40 -9.90
C SER A 668 -18.02 13.84 -8.77
N GLY A 669 -17.62 12.91 -7.91
CA GLY A 669 -16.42 13.09 -7.08
C GLY A 669 -15.15 12.88 -7.89
N SER A 670 -13.98 12.99 -7.24
CA SER A 670 -12.71 12.58 -7.84
C SER A 670 -12.77 11.10 -8.25
N PHE A 671 -12.43 10.78 -9.50
CA PHE A 671 -12.76 9.48 -10.11
C PHE A 671 -11.67 8.91 -11.05
N GLY A 672 -10.44 8.86 -10.56
CA GLY A 672 -9.30 8.28 -11.29
C GLY A 672 -9.28 6.74 -11.35
N PRO A 673 -8.39 6.16 -12.18
CA PRO A 673 -8.29 4.72 -12.40
C PRO A 673 -7.65 3.95 -11.22
N THR A 674 -8.04 2.69 -11.05
CA THR A 674 -7.38 1.72 -10.15
C THR A 674 -6.40 0.82 -10.91
N THR A 675 -5.62 0.00 -10.18
CA THR A 675 -4.57 -0.84 -10.77
C THR A 675 -5.14 -1.98 -11.60
N ALA A 676 -4.83 -1.99 -12.90
CA ALA A 676 -5.33 -2.96 -13.88
C ALA A 676 -5.00 -4.42 -13.54
N GLY A 677 -3.76 -4.66 -13.09
CA GLY A 677 -3.22 -6.00 -12.81
C GLY A 677 -4.02 -6.86 -11.83
N ARG A 678 -4.88 -6.25 -10.99
CA ARG A 678 -5.72 -7.01 -10.03
C ARG A 678 -6.90 -7.70 -10.71
N MET A 679 -7.34 -7.21 -11.87
CA MET A 679 -8.45 -7.78 -12.64
C MET A 679 -7.98 -8.73 -13.76
N ASP A 680 -6.68 -9.00 -13.89
CA ASP A 680 -6.11 -9.83 -14.96
C ASP A 680 -6.71 -11.25 -15.02
N VAL A 681 -7.06 -11.82 -13.86
CA VAL A 681 -7.62 -13.18 -13.74
C VAL A 681 -9.02 -13.34 -14.36
N TYR A 682 -9.74 -12.24 -14.60
CA TYR A 682 -11.10 -12.26 -15.15
C TYR A 682 -11.13 -12.11 -16.68
N VAL A 683 -10.09 -11.51 -17.28
CA VAL A 683 -10.14 -11.01 -18.66
C VAL A 683 -10.39 -12.11 -19.70
N ASP A 684 -9.64 -13.23 -19.68
CA ASP A 684 -9.84 -14.31 -20.68
C ASP A 684 -11.24 -14.94 -20.57
N LYS A 685 -11.76 -15.12 -19.34
CA LYS A 685 -13.10 -15.65 -19.08
C LYS A 685 -14.21 -14.72 -19.61
N PHE A 686 -14.08 -13.41 -19.39
CA PHE A 686 -15.08 -12.43 -19.85
C PHE A 686 -15.01 -12.22 -21.37
N MET A 687 -13.82 -12.10 -21.95
CA MET A 687 -13.64 -11.96 -23.41
C MET A 687 -14.11 -13.21 -24.17
N GLN A 688 -14.00 -14.41 -23.59
CA GLN A 688 -14.59 -15.64 -24.15
C GLN A 688 -16.11 -15.53 -24.39
N LYS A 689 -16.79 -14.66 -23.65
CA LYS A 689 -18.23 -14.40 -23.73
C LYS A 689 -18.56 -13.07 -24.43
N GLY A 690 -17.58 -12.46 -25.08
CA GLY A 690 -17.71 -11.16 -25.74
C GLY A 690 -17.84 -9.97 -24.78
N GLY A 691 -17.63 -10.17 -23.48
CA GLY A 691 -17.59 -9.10 -22.48
C GLY A 691 -16.18 -8.58 -22.23
N SER A 692 -16.06 -7.37 -21.68
CA SER A 692 -14.76 -6.79 -21.31
C SER A 692 -13.77 -6.66 -22.48
N MET A 693 -14.28 -6.53 -23.71
CA MET A 693 -13.47 -6.44 -24.94
C MET A 693 -12.54 -5.22 -24.96
N ILE A 694 -12.95 -4.12 -24.33
CA ILE A 694 -12.10 -2.95 -24.08
C ILE A 694 -12.05 -2.75 -22.57
N THR A 695 -10.85 -2.68 -22.01
CA THR A 695 -10.61 -2.39 -20.59
C THR A 695 -9.85 -1.08 -20.44
N LEU A 696 -10.22 -0.24 -19.47
CA LEU A 696 -9.60 1.05 -19.19
C LEU A 696 -9.20 1.10 -17.71
N ALA A 697 -7.93 1.36 -17.41
CA ALA A 697 -7.43 1.40 -16.03
C ALA A 697 -6.05 2.09 -15.97
N LYS A 698 -5.23 1.85 -14.94
CA LYS A 698 -3.81 2.26 -14.92
C LYS A 698 -2.85 1.14 -14.53
N GLY A 699 -1.60 1.30 -14.94
CA GLY A 699 -0.51 0.36 -14.68
C GLY A 699 -0.30 -0.66 -15.78
N ASN A 700 0.88 -1.26 -15.81
CA ASN A 700 1.21 -2.45 -16.58
C ASN A 700 0.38 -3.68 -16.16
N ARG A 701 0.19 -4.64 -17.07
CA ARG A 701 -0.58 -5.88 -16.85
C ARG A 701 0.30 -7.12 -17.10
N SER A 702 -0.23 -8.30 -16.79
CA SER A 702 0.43 -9.58 -17.06
C SER A 702 0.30 -10.01 -18.53
N LYS A 703 1.23 -10.86 -18.98
CA LYS A 703 1.22 -11.45 -20.34
C LYS A 703 -0.06 -12.23 -20.66
N ALA A 704 -0.78 -12.72 -19.64
CA ALA A 704 -2.08 -13.37 -19.83
C ALA A 704 -3.11 -12.45 -20.48
N VAL A 705 -3.10 -11.15 -20.15
CA VAL A 705 -4.01 -10.15 -20.75
C VAL A 705 -3.62 -9.88 -22.21
N ALA A 706 -2.33 -9.77 -22.52
CA ALA A 706 -1.87 -9.63 -23.91
C ALA A 706 -2.24 -10.85 -24.77
N HIS A 707 -2.18 -12.05 -24.22
CA HIS A 707 -2.66 -13.26 -24.89
C HIS A 707 -4.18 -13.28 -25.07
N ALA A 708 -4.97 -12.83 -24.09
CA ALA A 708 -6.42 -12.73 -24.21
C ALA A 708 -6.84 -11.69 -25.27
N CYS A 709 -6.24 -10.49 -25.24
CA CYS A 709 -6.45 -9.43 -26.23
C CYS A 709 -6.18 -9.96 -27.65
N LYS A 710 -5.04 -10.64 -27.86
CA LYS A 710 -4.68 -11.29 -29.13
C LYS A 710 -5.64 -12.39 -29.58
N LYS A 711 -6.18 -13.16 -28.64
CA LYS A 711 -7.03 -14.33 -28.90
C LYS A 711 -8.46 -13.95 -29.29
N TYR A 712 -8.99 -12.88 -28.71
CA TYR A 712 -10.39 -12.48 -28.89
C TYR A 712 -10.56 -11.15 -29.68
N GLY A 713 -9.48 -10.40 -29.92
CA GLY A 713 -9.54 -9.08 -30.56
C GLY A 713 -9.87 -7.95 -29.59
N GLY A 714 -9.36 -8.01 -28.36
CA GLY A 714 -9.61 -7.03 -27.30
C GLY A 714 -8.47 -6.03 -27.11
N PHE A 715 -8.70 -5.00 -26.29
CA PHE A 715 -7.74 -3.92 -25.99
C PHE A 715 -7.64 -3.61 -24.49
N TYR A 716 -6.46 -3.16 -24.07
CA TYR A 716 -6.27 -2.47 -22.79
C TYR A 716 -5.79 -1.04 -23.01
N LEU A 717 -6.56 -0.10 -22.48
CA LEU A 717 -6.32 1.33 -22.51
C LEU A 717 -5.80 1.80 -21.13
N GLY A 718 -4.66 2.48 -21.13
CA GLY A 718 -4.06 3.09 -19.94
C GLY A 718 -4.50 4.55 -19.81
N SER A 719 -5.26 4.85 -18.76
CA SER A 719 -5.49 6.22 -18.27
C SER A 719 -4.34 6.66 -17.36
N ILE A 720 -4.12 7.97 -17.26
CA ILE A 720 -3.16 8.53 -16.28
C ILE A 720 -3.66 8.22 -14.86
N GLY A 721 -2.83 7.57 -14.06
CA GLY A 721 -3.08 7.33 -12.66
C GLY A 721 -2.67 8.52 -11.80
N GLY A 722 -3.55 8.96 -10.89
CA GLY A 722 -3.30 10.11 -10.02
C GLY A 722 -4.28 11.27 -10.20
N PRO A 723 -4.51 11.82 -11.41
CA PRO A 723 -5.23 13.08 -11.60
C PRO A 723 -6.76 12.94 -11.53
N ALA A 724 -7.25 12.45 -10.40
CA ALA A 724 -8.65 12.08 -10.21
C ALA A 724 -9.61 13.27 -10.12
N ALA A 725 -9.17 14.43 -9.64
CA ALA A 725 -9.97 15.64 -9.56
C ALA A 725 -10.21 16.24 -10.95
N VAL A 726 -9.17 16.26 -11.81
CA VAL A 726 -9.30 16.63 -13.24
C VAL A 726 -10.33 15.74 -13.92
N LEU A 727 -10.16 14.41 -13.83
CA LEU A 727 -11.05 13.47 -14.51
C LEU A 727 -12.49 13.58 -13.99
N GLY A 728 -12.67 13.71 -12.67
CA GLY A 728 -14.00 13.83 -12.04
C GLY A 728 -14.75 15.10 -12.43
N ARG A 729 -14.06 16.25 -12.46
CA ARG A 729 -14.67 17.56 -12.76
C ARG A 729 -14.80 17.83 -14.27
N ASP A 730 -13.73 17.56 -15.03
CA ASP A 730 -13.61 18.03 -16.41
C ASP A 730 -14.08 16.98 -17.43
N CYS A 731 -13.90 15.68 -17.17
CA CYS A 731 -14.21 14.62 -18.13
C CYS A 731 -15.54 13.90 -17.88
N ILE A 732 -15.98 13.72 -16.63
CA ILE A 732 -17.18 12.93 -16.31
C ILE A 732 -18.43 13.82 -16.33
N LYS A 733 -19.43 13.46 -17.14
CA LYS A 733 -20.66 14.24 -17.38
C LYS A 733 -21.92 13.59 -16.80
N LYS A 734 -21.85 12.31 -16.43
CA LYS A 734 -22.92 11.62 -15.72
C LYS A 734 -22.39 10.43 -14.92
N VAL A 735 -23.03 10.12 -13.78
CA VAL A 735 -22.72 8.97 -12.93
C VAL A 735 -24.02 8.32 -12.41
N ASP A 736 -24.34 7.12 -12.89
CA ASP A 736 -25.47 6.30 -12.41
C ASP A 736 -24.94 5.00 -11.76
N ILE A 737 -25.54 4.53 -10.67
CA ILE A 737 -25.32 3.14 -10.18
C ILE A 737 -26.27 2.22 -10.94
N ILE A 738 -25.76 1.10 -11.48
CA ILE A 738 -26.58 0.12 -12.22
C ILE A 738 -26.67 -1.25 -11.55
N GLU A 739 -25.67 -1.66 -10.75
CA GLU A 739 -25.72 -2.94 -10.04
C GLU A 739 -24.88 -2.90 -8.74
N TYR A 740 -25.26 -3.73 -7.76
CA TYR A 740 -24.60 -3.88 -6.45
C TYR A 740 -24.40 -2.58 -5.63
N PRO A 741 -25.43 -1.72 -5.43
CA PRO A 741 -25.32 -0.47 -4.67
C PRO A 741 -24.85 -0.68 -3.21
N GLU A 742 -25.04 -1.87 -2.64
CA GLU A 742 -24.59 -2.22 -1.30
C GLU A 742 -23.06 -2.16 -1.11
N LEU A 743 -22.30 -2.27 -2.22
CA LEU A 743 -20.83 -2.23 -2.25
C LEU A 743 -20.25 -0.81 -2.17
N GLY A 744 -21.10 0.23 -2.22
CA GLY A 744 -20.64 1.63 -2.22
C GLY A 744 -19.72 1.93 -3.40
N MET A 745 -18.48 2.36 -3.14
CA MET A 745 -17.52 2.72 -4.20
C MET A 745 -17.06 1.55 -5.10
N GLU A 746 -17.38 0.30 -4.73
CA GLU A 746 -17.14 -0.91 -5.56
C GLU A 746 -18.40 -1.43 -6.28
N ALA A 747 -19.50 -0.67 -6.27
CA ALA A 747 -20.68 -0.95 -7.10
C ALA A 747 -20.35 -0.93 -8.60
N VAL A 748 -21.27 -1.42 -9.44
CA VAL A 748 -21.18 -1.23 -10.89
C VAL A 748 -21.87 0.07 -11.26
N TRP A 749 -21.13 0.95 -11.93
CA TRP A 749 -21.61 2.26 -12.37
C TRP A 749 -21.72 2.32 -13.89
N LYS A 750 -22.61 3.16 -14.39
CA LYS A 750 -22.60 3.64 -15.77
C LYS A 750 -22.22 5.11 -15.74
N ILE A 751 -21.22 5.49 -16.53
CA ILE A 751 -20.78 6.89 -16.66
C ILE A 751 -20.81 7.34 -18.11
N GLU A 752 -21.04 8.63 -18.30
CA GLU A 752 -20.88 9.32 -19.58
C GLU A 752 -19.68 10.24 -19.46
N VAL A 753 -18.75 10.18 -20.41
CA VAL A 753 -17.52 10.97 -20.40
C VAL A 753 -17.33 11.77 -21.70
N GLU A 754 -16.58 12.86 -21.60
CA GLU A 754 -16.12 13.68 -22.71
C GLU A 754 -14.62 13.92 -22.58
N ASP A 755 -13.90 13.85 -23.71
CA ASP A 755 -12.46 14.07 -23.84
C ASP A 755 -11.60 13.37 -22.77
N PHE A 756 -11.97 12.13 -22.43
CA PHE A 756 -11.28 11.35 -21.40
C PHE A 756 -9.93 10.81 -21.95
N PRO A 757 -8.78 11.16 -21.36
CA PRO A 757 -7.47 10.81 -21.89
C PRO A 757 -7.08 9.35 -21.60
N ALA A 758 -6.63 8.64 -22.63
CA ALA A 758 -6.09 7.29 -22.52
C ALA A 758 -4.98 7.01 -23.54
N PHE A 759 -4.28 5.89 -23.38
CA PHE A 759 -3.27 5.38 -24.32
C PHE A 759 -3.56 3.91 -24.65
N ILE A 760 -3.34 3.47 -25.89
CA ILE A 760 -3.35 2.03 -26.20
C ILE A 760 -2.12 1.39 -25.54
N VAL A 761 -2.33 0.55 -24.52
CA VAL A 761 -1.24 -0.15 -23.81
C VAL A 761 -1.08 -1.57 -24.33
N ILE A 762 -2.19 -2.28 -24.56
CA ILE A 762 -2.20 -3.60 -25.21
C ILE A 762 -3.19 -3.58 -26.37
N ASP A 763 -2.75 -4.06 -27.53
CA ASP A 763 -3.56 -4.16 -28.74
C ASP A 763 -4.14 -5.58 -28.99
N ASP A 764 -5.03 -5.65 -29.98
CA ASP A 764 -5.65 -6.88 -30.49
C ASP A 764 -4.66 -7.84 -31.19
N LYS A 765 -3.39 -7.46 -31.32
CA LYS A 765 -2.32 -8.25 -31.94
C LYS A 765 -1.42 -8.87 -30.85
N GLY A 766 -1.61 -8.48 -29.59
CA GLY A 766 -0.87 -8.95 -28.42
C GLY A 766 0.43 -8.21 -28.17
N HIS A 767 0.62 -7.03 -28.76
CA HIS A 767 1.71 -6.14 -28.39
C HIS A 767 1.39 -5.47 -27.05
N ASP A 768 2.39 -5.33 -26.18
CA ASP A 768 2.29 -4.64 -24.89
C ASP A 768 3.37 -3.55 -24.84
N PHE A 769 2.94 -2.30 -24.63
CA PHE A 769 3.80 -1.13 -24.49
C PHE A 769 4.95 -1.32 -23.49
N TYR A 770 4.69 -2.01 -22.37
CA TYR A 770 5.65 -2.19 -21.28
C TYR A 770 6.60 -3.38 -21.47
N SER A 771 6.37 -4.23 -22.48
CA SER A 771 7.12 -5.48 -22.69
C SER A 771 8.62 -5.28 -22.85
N LYS A 772 9.07 -4.13 -23.37
CA LYS A 772 10.49 -3.76 -23.50
C LYS A 772 11.22 -3.51 -22.17
N TRP A 773 10.50 -3.28 -21.06
CA TRP A 773 11.10 -2.94 -19.76
C TRP A 773 10.74 -3.90 -18.63
N ILE A 774 9.56 -4.54 -18.71
CA ILE A 774 8.97 -5.38 -17.64
C ILE A 774 8.68 -6.82 -18.15
N GLY A 775 9.11 -7.15 -19.38
CA GLY A 775 8.86 -8.42 -20.06
C GLY A 775 9.76 -9.57 -19.63
#